data_AF-A0A2S4M522-F1
#
_entry.id   AF-A0A2S4M522-F1
#
_cell.length_a   1.000
_cell.length_b   1.000
_cell.length_c   1.000
_cell.angle_alpha   90.00
_cell.angle_beta   90.00
_cell.angle_gamma   90.00
#
_symmetry.space_group_name_H-M   'P 1'
#
loop_
_entity.id
_entity.type
_entity.pdbx_description
1 polymer ?
#
loop_
_entity_poly.entity_id
_entity_poly.type
_entity_poly.pdbx_seq_one_letter_code
_entity_poly.pdbx_strand_id
1 'polypeptide(L)'
;MTIEKSPSAIRVAVWGCGSFALKAHFPALLRLEQENLVCLDAVCARSEASLARARAILGRPDLRAYTQPHELLADRDIDLIVIALPIPAAAAAIRAALGSGKAVISEKPCAASVQEAISLLDFHATLKERPFWSVNENYRCKPLVAKVSELLRDGVIGQIYDISFDFTFPLGPEPEGWRQTASFSGGYAMDFGVHYIAALRAWFGEVSEVYARTATMRPFSPGGDTLASLMTFERGIPGTFKIAFASHATDVHSPDLKISGSHGLLSVNFRLGALELVTPSGRQTFDLSFDGWETGGVYETLKHSIGALRGEHALACTPMEALMDMAVIDAMVRSGKTGVAARPADAIPRTVSPARPEVHTFERSVSFRPKQIEWCATLAELQNVVAQAGRSQRAVRVMGAGRSWASPVVTDDLLINTEKLEPRISIDMRSKRIKASAGVQIGDMNRALASHNLCLPSLTCSPQSTIGGVISTGSHGTSLRHGTLSDRVTELTLVLASGELLKLSESHHPELLRAARVSVGMLGVIAEVELQAVDIEHFEFFQSTLDAQTFLAVQDELWAGFDYAWCKWPIGSDNLHIVYGKRASAEGQGFPFIARGMEQPYWYGLLPDPPSATRVPLFERDAQVRSMSAQYAFAGSQLPELMTQLHDSPFFGENEGRILEFKYLRGEGKSMLGPNIDERNVAINLAWAEIDRSRRTTAFDSFEQFAHRFHGRPHWGKHHTIHDERYVAQAFPEWNRFSELRKELDPAGIFKIQGQWMT
;
A
#
# COMPACT_ATOMS: atom_id res chain seq x y z
N MET A 1 -31.80 12.83 16.05
CA MET A 1 -31.95 13.29 14.66
C MET A 1 -31.00 14.45 14.45
N THR A 2 -29.77 14.14 14.10
CA THR A 2 -28.75 15.12 13.68
C THR A 2 -28.85 15.17 12.16
N ILE A 3 -29.28 16.31 11.63
CA ILE A 3 -29.33 16.55 10.19
C ILE A 3 -27.88 16.61 9.72
N GLU A 4 -27.41 15.55 9.05
CA GLU A 4 -26.17 15.58 8.28
C GLU A 4 -26.30 16.70 7.24
N LYS A 5 -25.55 17.79 7.43
CA LYS A 5 -25.39 18.79 6.37
C LYS A 5 -24.71 18.09 5.20
N SER A 6 -25.39 18.00 4.06
CA SER A 6 -24.72 17.69 2.79
C SER A 6 -23.52 18.62 2.61
N PRO A 7 -22.33 18.13 2.23
CA PRO A 7 -21.18 18.99 2.01
C PRO A 7 -21.52 20.05 0.95
N SER A 8 -21.25 21.32 1.24
CA SER A 8 -21.48 22.42 0.30
C SER A 8 -20.70 22.20 -0.99
N ALA A 9 -21.32 22.46 -2.14
CA ALA A 9 -20.66 22.34 -3.44
C ALA A 9 -19.42 23.25 -3.52
N ILE A 10 -18.34 22.73 -4.11
CA ILE A 10 -17.06 23.44 -4.27
C ILE A 10 -17.25 24.57 -5.28
N ARG A 11 -16.93 25.80 -4.90
CA ARG A 11 -17.11 26.99 -5.74
C ARG A 11 -15.90 27.16 -6.65
N VAL A 12 -16.13 27.10 -7.97
CA VAL A 12 -15.08 27.01 -8.99
C VAL A 12 -15.01 28.29 -9.81
N ALA A 13 -13.78 28.75 -10.06
CA ALA A 13 -13.47 29.73 -11.08
C ALA A 13 -12.67 29.13 -12.22
N VAL A 14 -12.90 29.59 -13.46
CA VAL A 14 -12.04 29.24 -14.61
C VAL A 14 -11.18 30.43 -15.00
N TRP A 15 -9.86 30.29 -14.87
CA TRP A 15 -8.90 31.26 -15.35
C TRP A 15 -8.41 30.87 -16.74
N GLY A 16 -8.98 31.53 -17.76
CA GLY A 16 -8.73 31.26 -19.17
C GLY A 16 -10.02 30.98 -19.95
N CYS A 17 -10.35 31.85 -20.91
CA CYS A 17 -11.56 31.73 -21.75
C CYS A 17 -11.19 31.47 -23.23
N GLY A 18 -10.12 30.71 -23.44
CA GLY A 18 -9.63 30.30 -24.76
C GLY A 18 -10.51 29.22 -25.40
N SER A 19 -10.23 28.88 -26.66
CA SER A 19 -11.02 27.89 -27.42
C SER A 19 -11.19 26.56 -26.70
N PHE A 20 -10.16 26.10 -26.00
CA PHE A 20 -10.20 24.83 -25.27
C PHE A 20 -11.11 24.87 -24.04
N ALA A 21 -11.06 25.96 -23.26
CA ALA A 21 -11.98 26.17 -22.14
C ALA A 21 -13.43 26.17 -22.59
N LEU A 22 -13.73 26.87 -23.71
CA LEU A 22 -15.07 26.95 -24.28
C LEU A 22 -15.60 25.60 -24.76
N LYS A 23 -14.74 24.78 -25.39
CA LYS A 23 -15.13 23.51 -26.01
C LYS A 23 -15.18 22.34 -25.04
N ALA A 24 -14.30 22.32 -24.03
CA ALA A 24 -14.12 21.15 -23.16
C ALA A 24 -14.42 21.42 -21.68
N HIS A 25 -13.77 22.42 -21.07
CA HIS A 25 -13.93 22.67 -19.63
C HIS A 25 -15.31 23.17 -19.24
N PHE A 26 -15.87 24.13 -19.98
CA PHE A 26 -17.17 24.71 -19.66
C PHE A 26 -18.30 23.68 -19.71
N PRO A 27 -18.46 22.86 -20.78
CA PRO A 27 -19.46 21.79 -20.78
C PRO A 27 -19.24 20.77 -19.66
N ALA A 28 -17.99 20.38 -19.39
CA ALA A 28 -17.66 19.43 -18.33
C ALA A 28 -18.02 19.97 -16.93
N LEU A 29 -17.71 21.23 -16.64
CA LEU A 29 -18.04 21.87 -15.37
C LEU A 29 -19.54 22.06 -15.18
N LEU A 30 -20.28 22.43 -16.24
CA LEU A 30 -21.74 22.52 -16.17
C LEU A 30 -22.38 21.16 -15.86
N ARG A 31 -21.84 20.06 -16.42
CA ARG A 31 -22.28 18.71 -16.08
C ARG A 31 -21.98 18.35 -14.62
N LEU A 32 -20.78 18.66 -14.13
CA LEU A 32 -20.41 18.43 -12.74
C LEU A 32 -21.25 19.26 -11.76
N GLU A 33 -21.68 20.45 -12.18
CA GLU A 33 -22.63 21.29 -11.43
C GLU A 33 -24.02 20.67 -11.38
N GLN A 34 -24.52 20.09 -12.48
CA GLN A 34 -25.76 19.31 -12.50
C GLN A 34 -25.69 18.07 -11.58
N GLU A 35 -24.50 17.50 -11.39
CA GLU A 35 -24.24 16.40 -10.45
C GLU A 35 -24.01 16.87 -9.00
N ASN A 36 -24.16 18.17 -8.70
CA ASN A 36 -23.90 18.79 -7.39
C ASN A 36 -22.48 18.58 -6.85
N LEU A 37 -21.49 18.41 -7.73
CA LEU A 37 -20.08 18.26 -7.34
C LEU A 37 -19.38 19.60 -7.20
N VAL A 38 -19.74 20.58 -8.04
CA VAL A 38 -19.17 21.92 -8.06
C VAL A 38 -20.25 22.98 -8.31
N CYS A 39 -19.91 24.24 -8.11
CA CYS A 39 -20.68 25.39 -8.59
C CYS A 39 -19.76 26.29 -9.42
N LEU A 40 -20.07 26.50 -10.70
CA LEU A 40 -19.28 27.38 -11.56
C LEU A 40 -19.71 28.82 -11.32
N ASP A 41 -18.80 29.59 -10.76
CA ASP A 41 -19.11 30.86 -10.10
C ASP A 41 -18.43 32.07 -10.71
N ALA A 42 -17.28 31.85 -11.34
CA ALA A 42 -16.40 32.90 -11.80
C ALA A 42 -15.63 32.52 -13.06
N VAL A 43 -15.34 33.52 -13.89
CA VAL A 43 -14.42 33.43 -15.01
C VAL A 43 -13.39 34.56 -14.96
N CYS A 44 -12.15 34.27 -15.32
CA CYS A 44 -11.08 35.26 -15.44
C CYS A 44 -10.45 35.19 -16.83
N ALA A 45 -10.31 36.34 -17.48
CA ALA A 45 -9.70 36.45 -18.80
C ALA A 45 -9.09 37.84 -19.04
N ARG A 46 -8.14 37.93 -19.96
CA ARG A 46 -7.39 39.16 -20.26
C ARG A 46 -8.20 40.31 -20.87
N SER A 47 -9.45 40.09 -21.28
CA SER A 47 -10.28 41.12 -21.94
C SER A 47 -11.77 40.91 -21.66
N GLU A 48 -12.50 42.01 -21.56
CA GLU A 48 -13.97 42.02 -21.42
C GLU A 48 -14.67 41.26 -22.54
N ALA A 49 -14.17 41.36 -23.78
CA ALA A 49 -14.72 40.61 -24.91
C ALA A 49 -14.65 39.09 -24.71
N SER A 50 -13.57 38.58 -24.08
CA SER A 50 -13.42 37.16 -23.78
C SER A 50 -14.38 36.72 -22.67
N LEU A 51 -14.58 37.56 -21.66
CA LEU A 51 -15.51 37.32 -20.55
C LEU A 51 -16.96 37.32 -21.03
N ALA A 52 -17.34 38.31 -21.85
CA ALA A 52 -18.66 38.40 -22.46
C ALA A 52 -18.97 37.15 -23.31
N ARG A 53 -18.01 36.70 -24.13
CA ARG A 53 -18.14 35.46 -24.90
C ARG A 53 -18.30 34.22 -24.01
N ALA A 54 -17.52 34.12 -22.94
CA ALA A 54 -17.61 33.02 -21.99
C ALA A 54 -18.99 32.96 -21.30
N ARG A 55 -19.47 34.09 -20.77
CA ARG A 55 -20.81 34.22 -20.16
C ARG A 55 -21.93 33.88 -21.14
N ALA A 56 -21.81 34.34 -22.39
CA ALA A 56 -22.79 34.05 -23.43
C ALA A 56 -22.86 32.54 -23.75
N ILE A 57 -21.71 31.87 -23.91
CA ILE A 57 -21.64 30.42 -24.16
C ILE A 57 -22.18 29.62 -22.97
N LEU A 58 -21.88 30.06 -21.75
CA LEU A 58 -22.38 29.42 -20.53
C LEU A 58 -23.87 29.70 -20.28
N GLY A 59 -24.48 30.68 -20.96
CA GLY A 59 -25.83 31.15 -20.64
C GLY A 59 -25.95 31.79 -19.26
N ARG A 60 -24.85 32.33 -18.72
CA ARG A 60 -24.74 32.86 -17.34
C ARG A 60 -24.26 34.31 -17.35
N PRO A 61 -25.14 35.29 -17.63
CA PRO A 61 -24.77 36.70 -17.63
C PRO A 61 -24.40 37.23 -16.22
N ASP A 62 -24.86 36.53 -15.18
CA ASP A 62 -24.65 36.80 -13.75
C ASP A 62 -23.31 36.31 -13.20
N LEU A 63 -22.61 35.43 -13.94
CA LEU A 63 -21.36 34.82 -13.50
C LEU A 63 -20.32 35.89 -13.14
N ARG A 64 -19.63 35.78 -12.00
CA ARG A 64 -18.59 36.76 -11.63
C ARG A 64 -17.48 36.77 -12.70
N ALA A 65 -16.98 37.94 -13.04
CA ALA A 65 -15.96 38.06 -14.09
C ALA A 65 -14.87 39.02 -13.69
N TYR A 66 -13.63 38.58 -13.90
CA TYR A 66 -12.42 39.32 -13.53
C TYR A 66 -11.54 39.52 -14.75
N THR A 67 -11.13 40.76 -15.00
CA THR A 67 -10.05 41.06 -15.96
C THR A 67 -8.69 41.11 -15.30
N GLN A 68 -8.66 41.29 -13.98
CA GLN A 68 -7.47 41.35 -13.16
C GLN A 68 -7.35 40.10 -12.29
N PRO A 69 -6.34 39.23 -12.52
CA PRO A 69 -6.25 37.98 -11.79
C PRO A 69 -6.12 38.12 -10.27
N HIS A 70 -5.49 39.18 -9.77
CA HIS A 70 -5.33 39.39 -8.32
C HIS A 70 -6.68 39.58 -7.60
N GLU A 71 -7.70 40.09 -8.29
CA GLU A 71 -9.06 40.19 -7.76
C GLU A 71 -9.70 38.81 -7.61
N LEU A 72 -9.55 37.93 -8.62
CA LEU A 72 -9.98 36.53 -8.53
C LEU A 72 -9.28 35.81 -7.37
N LEU A 73 -7.97 35.99 -7.22
CA LEU A 73 -7.20 35.35 -6.15
C LEU A 73 -7.59 35.84 -4.75
N ALA A 74 -8.03 37.09 -4.63
CA ALA A 74 -8.49 37.67 -3.38
C ALA A 74 -9.93 37.27 -3.00
N ASP A 75 -10.71 36.73 -3.94
CA ASP A 75 -12.11 36.35 -3.72
C ASP A 75 -12.20 35.13 -2.79
N ARG A 76 -12.73 35.33 -1.58
CA ARG A 76 -12.80 34.29 -0.54
C ARG A 76 -13.86 33.23 -0.80
N ASP A 77 -14.82 33.50 -1.67
CA ASP A 77 -15.91 32.58 -1.99
C ASP A 77 -15.55 31.61 -3.11
N ILE A 78 -14.31 31.67 -3.65
CA ILE A 78 -13.81 30.69 -4.63
C ILE A 78 -12.90 29.69 -3.91
N ASP A 79 -13.20 28.41 -4.03
CA ASP A 79 -12.42 27.33 -3.41
C ASP A 79 -11.34 26.80 -4.35
N LEU A 80 -11.69 26.67 -5.64
CA LEU A 80 -10.91 25.97 -6.66
C LEU A 80 -10.80 26.82 -7.94
N ILE A 81 -9.60 26.90 -8.50
CA ILE A 81 -9.32 27.55 -9.78
C ILE A 81 -8.90 26.52 -10.82
N VAL A 82 -9.66 26.43 -11.91
CA VAL A 82 -9.29 25.69 -13.12
C VAL A 82 -8.49 26.63 -14.04
N ILE A 83 -7.21 26.31 -14.30
CA ILE A 83 -6.31 27.14 -15.11
C ILE A 83 -6.24 26.57 -16.53
N ALA A 84 -6.86 27.25 -17.47
CA ALA A 84 -6.94 26.90 -18.89
C ALA A 84 -6.31 27.99 -19.77
N LEU A 85 -5.02 28.26 -19.52
CA LEU A 85 -4.22 29.28 -20.21
C LEU A 85 -3.26 28.65 -21.23
N PRO A 86 -2.75 29.43 -22.21
CA PRO A 86 -1.59 29.02 -23.00
C PRO A 86 -0.44 28.55 -22.11
N ILE A 87 0.24 27.45 -22.48
CA ILE A 87 1.29 26.82 -21.66
C ILE A 87 2.35 27.81 -21.15
N PRO A 88 2.88 28.76 -21.95
CA PRO A 88 3.87 29.71 -21.45
C PRO A 88 3.38 30.65 -20.34
N ALA A 89 2.06 30.78 -20.18
CA ALA A 89 1.44 31.57 -19.11
C ALA A 89 0.96 30.71 -17.93
N ALA A 90 0.93 29.38 -18.06
CA ALA A 90 0.35 28.48 -17.07
C ALA A 90 1.13 28.47 -15.76
N ALA A 91 2.46 28.31 -15.80
CA ALA A 91 3.28 28.19 -14.59
C ALA A 91 3.16 29.41 -13.66
N ALA A 92 3.14 30.63 -14.22
CA ALA A 92 2.94 31.86 -13.45
C ALA A 92 1.56 31.93 -12.79
N ALA A 93 0.50 31.53 -13.52
CA ALA A 93 -0.85 31.49 -12.98
C ALA A 93 -1.02 30.44 -11.88
N ILE A 94 -0.44 29.24 -12.07
CA ILE A 94 -0.45 28.16 -11.06
C ILE A 94 0.25 28.62 -9.79
N ARG A 95 1.44 29.21 -9.91
CA ARG A 95 2.20 29.77 -8.79
C ARG A 95 1.38 30.81 -8.02
N ALA A 96 0.73 31.72 -8.74
CA ALA A 96 -0.09 32.77 -8.12
C ALA A 96 -1.33 32.20 -7.39
N ALA A 97 -2.03 31.24 -8.01
CA ALA A 97 -3.19 30.60 -7.42
C ALA A 97 -2.84 29.78 -6.16
N LEU A 98 -1.82 28.92 -6.25
CA LEU A 98 -1.34 28.15 -5.09
C LEU A 98 -0.81 29.07 -3.98
N GLY A 99 -0.08 30.14 -4.34
CA GLY A 99 0.42 31.12 -3.38
C GLY A 99 -0.67 31.87 -2.61
N SER A 100 -1.87 31.99 -3.20
CA SER A 100 -3.05 32.57 -2.54
C SER A 100 -3.85 31.58 -1.68
N GLY A 101 -3.42 30.31 -1.61
CA GLY A 101 -4.07 29.27 -0.82
C GLY A 101 -5.24 28.56 -1.51
N LYS A 102 -5.50 28.84 -2.80
CA LYS A 102 -6.58 28.23 -3.57
C LYS A 102 -6.20 26.82 -4.04
N ALA A 103 -7.17 25.92 -4.11
CA ALA A 103 -7.00 24.66 -4.82
C ALA A 103 -6.85 24.94 -6.33
N VAL A 104 -6.07 24.13 -7.03
CA VAL A 104 -5.79 24.31 -8.47
C VAL A 104 -5.98 23.01 -9.24
N ILE A 105 -6.71 23.09 -10.34
CA ILE A 105 -6.62 22.12 -11.44
C ILE A 105 -6.04 22.85 -12.65
N SER A 106 -4.80 22.55 -13.02
CA SER A 106 -4.12 23.21 -14.13
C SER A 106 -4.13 22.36 -15.39
N GLU A 107 -4.28 22.98 -16.56
CA GLU A 107 -4.12 22.27 -17.82
C GLU A 107 -2.73 21.63 -17.99
N LYS A 108 -2.70 20.57 -18.80
CA LYS A 108 -1.47 19.89 -19.21
C LYS A 108 -0.84 20.59 -20.42
N PRO A 109 0.49 20.44 -20.58
CA PRO A 109 1.45 20.30 -19.50
C PRO A 109 1.41 21.53 -18.59
N CYS A 110 1.78 21.32 -17.32
CA CYS A 110 1.68 22.38 -16.31
C CYS A 110 2.70 23.52 -16.47
N ALA A 111 3.72 23.35 -17.32
CA ALA A 111 4.76 24.33 -17.57
C ALA A 111 5.33 24.20 -18.99
N ALA A 112 6.09 25.21 -19.45
CA ALA A 112 6.67 25.23 -20.78
C ALA A 112 7.94 24.37 -20.91
N SER A 113 8.55 23.97 -19.80
CA SER A 113 9.73 23.11 -19.76
C SER A 113 9.76 22.25 -18.50
N VAL A 114 10.54 21.16 -18.54
CA VAL A 114 10.80 20.30 -17.37
C VAL A 114 11.40 21.10 -16.20
N GLN A 115 12.32 22.03 -16.49
CA GLN A 115 12.95 22.87 -15.47
C GLN A 115 11.96 23.84 -14.80
N GLU A 116 11.03 24.40 -15.57
CA GLU A 116 9.98 25.27 -15.04
C GLU A 116 8.96 24.47 -14.21
N ALA A 117 8.59 23.26 -14.65
CA ALA A 117 7.76 22.34 -13.88
C ALA A 117 8.43 21.98 -12.54
N ILE A 118 9.73 21.66 -12.54
CA ILE A 118 10.51 21.42 -11.31
C ILE A 118 10.44 22.63 -10.37
N SER A 119 10.71 23.83 -10.88
CA SER A 119 10.65 25.06 -10.07
C SER A 119 9.26 25.33 -9.48
N LEU A 120 8.20 24.89 -10.17
CA LEU A 120 6.83 25.01 -9.70
C LEU A 120 6.50 23.98 -8.60
N LEU A 121 6.96 22.74 -8.75
CA LEU A 121 6.85 21.70 -7.71
C LEU A 121 7.65 22.06 -6.45
N ASP A 122 8.87 22.55 -6.61
CA ASP A 122 9.71 23.03 -5.50
C ASP A 122 8.99 24.15 -4.73
N PHE A 123 8.44 25.12 -5.44
CA PHE A 123 7.64 26.18 -4.84
C PHE A 123 6.43 25.62 -4.09
N HIS A 124 5.67 24.72 -4.70
CA HIS A 124 4.51 24.09 -4.07
C HIS A 124 4.89 23.38 -2.76
N ALA A 125 6.04 22.69 -2.74
CA ALA A 125 6.55 22.01 -1.55
C ALA A 125 6.93 22.96 -0.39
N THR A 126 7.30 24.22 -0.70
CA THR A 126 7.61 25.25 0.30
C THR A 126 6.38 25.89 0.94
N LEU A 127 5.19 25.74 0.36
CA LEU A 127 3.97 26.31 0.92
C LEU A 127 3.58 25.57 2.20
N LYS A 128 3.23 26.32 3.25
CA LYS A 128 2.88 25.76 4.56
C LYS A 128 1.62 24.90 4.52
N GLU A 129 0.56 25.41 3.91
CA GLU A 129 -0.75 24.75 3.81
C GLU A 129 -0.84 23.75 2.65
N ARG A 130 0.16 23.76 1.73
CA ARG A 130 0.23 22.93 0.52
C ARG A 130 -1.13 22.73 -0.17
N PRO A 131 -1.71 23.79 -0.75
CA PRO A 131 -3.01 23.71 -1.39
C PRO A 131 -3.07 22.59 -2.44
N PHE A 132 -4.24 21.97 -2.59
CA PHE A 132 -4.45 20.90 -3.56
C PHE A 132 -4.05 21.35 -4.96
N TRP A 133 -3.29 20.50 -5.66
CA TRP A 133 -2.91 20.75 -7.05
C TRP A 133 -3.03 19.45 -7.86
N SER A 134 -3.88 19.49 -8.89
CA SER A 134 -3.93 18.47 -9.94
C SER A 134 -3.59 19.07 -11.31
N VAL A 135 -2.98 18.26 -12.17
CA VAL A 135 -2.76 18.60 -13.58
C VAL A 135 -3.76 17.81 -14.43
N ASN A 136 -4.52 18.47 -15.28
CA ASN A 136 -5.60 17.90 -16.08
C ASN A 136 -5.07 17.11 -17.29
N GLU A 137 -4.21 16.12 -17.04
CA GLU A 137 -3.78 15.15 -18.04
C GLU A 137 -4.91 14.15 -18.28
N ASN A 138 -5.77 14.52 -19.22
CA ASN A 138 -7.08 13.91 -19.40
C ASN A 138 -7.03 12.46 -19.90
N TYR A 139 -5.92 12.01 -20.50
CA TYR A 139 -5.80 10.63 -21.00
C TYR A 139 -5.76 9.60 -19.88
N ARG A 140 -5.30 9.96 -18.68
CA ARG A 140 -5.26 9.04 -17.53
C ARG A 140 -6.64 8.60 -17.05
N CYS A 141 -7.67 9.41 -17.28
CA CYS A 141 -9.05 9.12 -16.87
C CYS A 141 -9.99 8.84 -18.06
N LYS A 142 -9.48 8.77 -19.29
CA LYS A 142 -10.31 8.46 -20.47
C LYS A 142 -10.94 7.07 -20.30
N PRO A 143 -12.26 6.90 -20.55
CA PRO A 143 -12.91 5.60 -20.60
C PRO A 143 -12.19 4.57 -21.48
N LEU A 144 -11.65 4.99 -22.63
CA LEU A 144 -10.82 4.13 -23.49
C LEU A 144 -9.56 3.67 -22.78
N VAL A 145 -8.90 4.55 -22.02
CA VAL A 145 -7.71 4.19 -21.26
C VAL A 145 -8.04 3.24 -20.11
N ALA A 146 -9.15 3.47 -19.42
CA ALA A 146 -9.66 2.58 -18.39
C ALA A 146 -9.99 1.19 -18.94
N LYS A 147 -10.58 1.10 -20.15
CA LYS A 147 -10.90 -0.18 -20.77
C LYS A 147 -9.66 -0.97 -21.17
N VAL A 148 -8.62 -0.31 -21.69
CA VAL A 148 -7.32 -0.97 -21.94
C VAL A 148 -6.72 -1.46 -20.62
N SER A 149 -6.75 -0.66 -19.55
CA SER A 149 -6.27 -1.07 -18.23
C SER A 149 -6.98 -2.31 -17.69
N GLU A 150 -8.30 -2.42 -17.89
CA GLU A 150 -9.09 -3.60 -17.56
C GLU A 150 -8.59 -4.84 -18.31
N LEU A 151 -8.49 -4.75 -19.64
CA LEU A 151 -8.06 -5.87 -20.49
C LEU A 151 -6.63 -6.34 -20.17
N LEU A 152 -5.71 -5.39 -19.93
CA LEU A 152 -4.34 -5.71 -19.52
C LEU A 152 -4.30 -6.39 -18.15
N ARG A 153 -5.09 -5.92 -17.18
CA ARG A 153 -5.18 -6.50 -15.84
C ARG A 153 -5.76 -7.91 -15.85
N ASP A 154 -6.76 -8.14 -16.69
CA ASP A 154 -7.40 -9.44 -16.88
C ASP A 154 -6.50 -10.43 -17.63
N GLY A 155 -5.34 -9.99 -18.12
CA GLY A 155 -4.33 -10.83 -18.75
C GLY A 155 -4.73 -11.33 -20.15
N VAL A 156 -5.70 -10.69 -20.81
CA VAL A 156 -6.31 -11.22 -22.05
C VAL A 156 -5.34 -11.38 -23.22
N ILE A 157 -4.25 -10.60 -23.24
CA ILE A 157 -3.17 -10.70 -24.24
C ILE A 157 -1.90 -11.37 -23.69
N GLY A 158 -1.89 -11.79 -22.42
CA GLY A 158 -0.75 -12.44 -21.78
C GLY A 158 0.43 -11.51 -21.49
N GLN A 159 1.65 -12.05 -21.57
CA GLN A 159 2.88 -11.30 -21.32
C GLN A 159 3.14 -10.32 -22.46
N ILE A 160 3.39 -9.05 -22.15
CA ILE A 160 3.65 -8.00 -23.14
C ILE A 160 5.05 -8.16 -23.75
N TYR A 161 5.13 -8.15 -25.07
CA TYR A 161 6.37 -8.30 -25.83
C TYR A 161 6.80 -7.01 -26.52
N ASP A 162 5.87 -6.23 -27.06
CA ASP A 162 6.16 -5.03 -27.83
C ASP A 162 5.02 -4.01 -27.78
N ILE A 163 5.38 -2.73 -27.81
CA ILE A 163 4.48 -1.60 -27.83
C ILE A 163 4.84 -0.71 -29.02
N SER A 164 3.90 -0.46 -29.92
CA SER A 164 4.12 0.40 -31.08
C SER A 164 3.11 1.52 -31.15
N PHE A 165 3.59 2.75 -31.04
CA PHE A 165 2.80 3.97 -31.16
C PHE A 165 3.22 4.79 -32.38
N ASP A 166 2.27 5.09 -33.27
CA ASP A 166 2.46 5.94 -34.45
C ASP A 166 1.29 6.91 -34.60
N PHE A 167 1.55 8.19 -34.36
CA PHE A 167 0.57 9.25 -34.50
C PHE A 167 1.01 10.30 -35.51
N THR A 168 0.18 10.55 -36.49
CA THR A 168 0.37 11.64 -37.46
C THR A 168 -0.81 12.58 -37.40
N PHE A 169 -0.59 13.87 -37.14
CA PHE A 169 -1.65 14.88 -37.11
C PHE A 169 -1.44 15.93 -38.21
N PRO A 170 -2.38 16.10 -39.14
CA PRO A 170 -2.21 17.04 -40.24
C PRO A 170 -2.40 18.47 -39.75
N LEU A 171 -1.32 19.25 -39.71
CA LEU A 171 -1.39 20.69 -39.43
C LEU A 171 -1.71 21.48 -40.70
N GLY A 172 -2.54 22.51 -40.55
CA GLY A 172 -2.89 23.45 -41.62
C GLY A 172 -1.69 24.23 -42.21
N PRO A 173 -1.92 25.05 -43.25
CA PRO A 173 -0.86 25.77 -43.96
C PRO A 173 -0.15 26.81 -43.09
N GLU A 174 -0.88 27.49 -42.20
CA GLU A 174 -0.36 28.42 -41.19
C GLU A 174 -0.78 27.93 -39.81
N PRO A 175 0.06 27.14 -39.12
CA PRO A 175 -0.16 26.96 -37.70
C PRO A 175 0.04 28.34 -37.05
N GLU A 176 -0.88 28.78 -36.20
CA GLU A 176 -0.73 30.01 -35.42
C GLU A 176 -0.50 29.70 -33.94
N GLY A 177 0.25 30.55 -33.25
CA GLY A 177 0.19 30.67 -31.80
C GLY A 177 1.44 30.20 -31.03
N TRP A 178 1.25 30.10 -29.71
CA TRP A 178 2.32 29.96 -28.72
C TRP A 178 3.17 28.67 -28.86
N ARG A 179 2.68 27.66 -29.60
CA ARG A 179 3.35 26.38 -29.83
C ARG A 179 4.61 26.46 -30.69
N GLN A 180 4.80 27.56 -31.42
CA GLN A 180 5.93 27.79 -32.32
C GLN A 180 6.97 28.75 -31.73
N THR A 181 6.68 29.28 -30.54
CA THR A 181 7.56 30.23 -29.88
C THR A 181 8.77 29.52 -29.28
N ALA A 182 9.93 30.18 -29.29
CA ALA A 182 11.13 29.65 -28.64
C ALA A 182 10.93 29.38 -27.13
N SER A 183 9.99 30.09 -26.49
CA SER A 183 9.60 29.88 -25.09
C SER A 183 8.94 28.54 -24.81
N PHE A 184 8.50 27.79 -25.83
CA PHE A 184 7.97 26.44 -25.69
C PHE A 184 8.70 25.48 -26.63
N SER A 185 9.94 25.15 -26.28
CA SER A 185 10.89 24.42 -27.13
C SER A 185 10.52 22.97 -27.43
N GLY A 186 9.54 22.38 -26.72
CA GLY A 186 9.01 21.05 -26.99
C GLY A 186 7.88 21.03 -28.03
N GLY A 187 7.32 22.20 -28.38
CA GLY A 187 6.35 22.37 -29.46
C GLY A 187 5.18 21.38 -29.45
N TYR A 188 4.74 21.00 -30.64
CA TYR A 188 3.64 20.03 -30.81
C TYR A 188 3.94 18.66 -30.21
N ALA A 189 5.20 18.23 -30.22
CA ALA A 189 5.61 16.95 -29.64
C ALA A 189 5.37 16.92 -28.12
N MET A 190 5.69 18.00 -27.41
CA MET A 190 5.42 18.11 -25.97
C MET A 190 3.92 18.25 -25.69
N ASP A 191 3.22 19.13 -26.41
CA ASP A 191 1.79 19.34 -26.13
C ASP A 191 0.93 18.09 -26.40
N PHE A 192 1.13 17.41 -27.53
CA PHE A 192 0.34 16.22 -27.88
C PHE A 192 0.94 14.94 -27.30
N GLY A 193 2.26 14.81 -27.29
CA GLY A 193 2.95 13.58 -26.88
C GLY A 193 2.71 13.22 -25.42
N VAL A 194 2.61 14.20 -24.52
CA VAL A 194 2.38 13.95 -23.08
C VAL A 194 1.11 13.16 -22.79
N HIS A 195 0.05 13.33 -23.60
CA HIS A 195 -1.18 12.54 -23.47
C HIS A 195 -0.92 11.03 -23.61
N TYR A 196 -0.18 10.67 -24.66
CA TYR A 196 0.09 9.29 -24.99
C TYR A 196 1.14 8.69 -24.05
N ILE A 197 2.16 9.47 -23.68
CA ILE A 197 3.11 9.08 -22.65
C ILE A 197 2.41 8.83 -21.32
N ALA A 198 1.45 9.66 -20.93
CA ALA A 198 0.69 9.47 -19.70
C ALA A 198 -0.09 8.15 -19.70
N ALA A 199 -0.74 7.80 -20.82
CA ALA A 199 -1.43 6.52 -20.96
C ALA A 199 -0.43 5.34 -20.92
N LEU A 200 0.67 5.42 -21.67
CA LEU A 200 1.69 4.37 -21.71
C LEU A 200 2.36 4.15 -20.35
N ARG A 201 2.72 5.22 -19.63
CA ARG A 201 3.29 5.14 -18.28
C ARG A 201 2.31 4.55 -17.28
N ALA A 202 1.02 4.88 -17.40
CA ALA A 202 -0.01 4.32 -16.54
C ALA A 202 -0.17 2.79 -16.69
N TRP A 203 0.08 2.24 -17.88
CA TRP A 203 -0.03 0.80 -18.14
C TRP A 203 1.26 0.02 -17.91
N PHE A 204 2.40 0.60 -18.30
CA PHE A 204 3.66 -0.14 -18.43
C PHE A 204 4.74 0.31 -17.44
N GLY A 205 4.45 1.32 -16.63
CA GLY A 205 5.40 1.90 -15.66
C GLY A 205 6.32 2.95 -16.28
N GLU A 206 7.40 3.29 -15.59
CA GLU A 206 8.30 4.35 -16.03
C GLU A 206 9.12 3.97 -17.26
N VAL A 207 9.49 4.98 -18.05
CA VAL A 207 10.43 4.84 -19.16
C VAL A 207 11.85 5.02 -18.63
N SER A 208 12.63 3.95 -18.69
CA SER A 208 14.02 3.91 -18.19
C SER A 208 15.02 4.57 -19.15
N GLU A 209 14.82 4.42 -20.45
CA GLU A 209 15.74 4.89 -21.49
C GLU A 209 14.99 5.15 -22.80
N VAL A 210 15.44 6.17 -23.53
CA VAL A 210 14.98 6.48 -24.90
C VAL A 210 16.16 6.70 -25.84
N TYR A 211 16.01 6.30 -27.09
CA TYR A 211 16.89 6.69 -28.19
C TYR A 211 16.04 7.25 -29.33
N ALA A 212 16.25 8.51 -29.68
CA ALA A 212 15.36 9.22 -30.58
C ALA A 212 16.07 9.96 -31.71
N ARG A 213 15.29 10.30 -32.74
CA ARG A 213 15.62 11.24 -33.80
C ARG A 213 14.49 12.26 -33.93
N THR A 214 14.87 13.52 -34.04
CA THR A 214 13.97 14.64 -34.31
C THR A 214 14.32 15.26 -35.66
N ALA A 215 13.31 15.59 -36.45
CA ALA A 215 13.47 16.28 -37.73
C ALA A 215 12.47 17.43 -37.85
N THR A 216 12.87 18.49 -38.53
CA THR A 216 12.02 19.62 -38.92
C THR A 216 11.80 19.54 -40.42
N MET A 217 10.64 19.05 -40.84
CA MET A 217 10.31 18.92 -42.27
C MET A 217 9.65 20.20 -42.81
N ARG A 218 8.96 20.96 -41.95
CA ARG A 218 8.34 22.27 -42.24
C ARG A 218 8.96 23.37 -41.36
N PRO A 219 9.07 24.63 -41.86
CA PRO A 219 9.94 25.66 -41.27
C PRO A 219 9.50 26.31 -39.93
N PHE A 220 8.54 25.75 -39.17
CA PHE A 220 7.91 26.47 -38.05
C PHE A 220 8.02 25.83 -36.64
N SER A 221 8.75 24.72 -36.43
CA SER A 221 8.78 24.03 -35.11
C SER A 221 10.18 23.97 -34.48
N PRO A 222 10.44 24.71 -33.37
CA PRO A 222 11.61 24.49 -32.53
C PRO A 222 11.55 23.08 -31.92
N GLY A 223 12.55 22.23 -32.19
CA GLY A 223 12.60 20.84 -31.69
C GLY A 223 12.17 19.76 -32.69
N GLY A 224 11.71 20.14 -33.88
CA GLY A 224 11.22 19.21 -34.89
C GLY A 224 9.69 19.15 -34.97
N ASP A 225 9.17 18.84 -36.14
CA ASP A 225 7.76 18.48 -36.35
C ASP A 225 7.57 16.96 -36.49
N THR A 226 8.68 16.21 -36.45
CA THR A 226 8.71 14.76 -36.57
C THR A 226 9.66 14.22 -35.51
N LEU A 227 9.18 13.31 -34.67
CA LEU A 227 9.94 12.63 -33.63
C LEU A 227 9.68 11.12 -33.74
N ALA A 228 10.76 10.34 -33.78
CA ALA A 228 10.72 8.89 -33.73
C ALA A 228 11.70 8.40 -32.67
N SER A 229 11.24 7.52 -31.78
CA SER A 229 11.99 7.02 -30.64
C SER A 229 11.84 5.52 -30.48
N LEU A 230 12.94 4.87 -30.10
CA LEU A 230 12.93 3.61 -29.35
C LEU A 230 12.87 3.96 -27.86
N MET A 231 12.13 3.18 -27.08
CA MET A 231 11.99 3.37 -25.63
C MET A 231 11.97 2.03 -24.91
N THR A 232 12.46 2.03 -23.67
CA THR A 232 12.47 0.86 -22.80
C THR A 232 11.81 1.20 -21.47
N PHE A 233 10.77 0.47 -21.08
CA PHE A 233 10.15 0.61 -19.76
C PHE A 233 10.98 -0.07 -18.67
N GLU A 234 10.82 0.31 -17.39
CA GLU A 234 11.61 -0.22 -16.25
C GLU A 234 11.57 -1.75 -16.09
N ARG A 235 10.54 -2.42 -16.63
CA ARG A 235 10.40 -3.88 -16.66
C ARG A 235 11.04 -4.55 -17.89
N GLY A 236 11.81 -3.79 -18.68
CA GLY A 236 12.51 -4.28 -19.88
C GLY A 236 11.64 -4.42 -21.12
N ILE A 237 10.39 -3.90 -21.10
CA ILE A 237 9.48 -3.96 -22.24
C ILE A 237 9.97 -2.96 -23.30
N PRO A 238 10.29 -3.39 -24.53
CA PRO A 238 10.66 -2.49 -25.61
C PRO A 238 9.42 -1.82 -26.20
N GLY A 239 9.60 -0.61 -26.73
CA GLY A 239 8.56 0.07 -27.48
C GLY A 239 9.09 1.08 -28.50
N THR A 240 8.20 1.44 -29.43
CA THR A 240 8.43 2.48 -30.43
C THR A 240 7.42 3.60 -30.24
N PHE A 241 7.90 4.85 -30.31
CA PHE A 241 7.07 6.05 -30.20
C PHE A 241 7.36 6.99 -31.36
N LYS A 242 6.38 7.19 -32.23
CA LYS A 242 6.47 8.12 -33.35
C LYS A 242 5.33 9.12 -33.30
N ILE A 243 5.71 10.39 -33.42
CA ILE A 243 4.75 11.49 -33.57
C ILE A 243 5.19 12.42 -34.70
N ALA A 244 4.27 12.75 -35.61
CA ALA A 244 4.56 13.55 -36.80
C ALA A 244 3.46 14.58 -37.10
N PHE A 245 3.88 15.81 -37.43
CA PHE A 245 3.02 16.94 -37.72
C PHE A 245 3.29 17.57 -39.09
N ALA A 246 4.28 17.04 -39.81
CA ALA A 246 4.68 17.53 -41.13
C ALA A 246 3.66 17.20 -42.23
N SER A 247 2.91 16.11 -42.10
CA SER A 247 2.01 15.63 -43.15
C SER A 247 0.78 16.54 -43.32
N HIS A 248 0.23 16.57 -44.54
CA HIS A 248 -1.05 17.24 -44.84
C HIS A 248 -2.26 16.30 -44.75
N ALA A 249 -2.03 14.99 -44.61
CA ALA A 249 -3.08 13.99 -44.48
C ALA A 249 -2.67 12.89 -43.49
N THR A 250 -3.66 12.23 -42.91
CA THR A 250 -3.48 11.04 -42.07
C THR A 250 -4.65 10.10 -42.30
N ASP A 251 -4.40 8.79 -42.19
CA ASP A 251 -5.47 7.81 -42.13
C ASP A 251 -6.02 7.78 -40.70
N VAL A 252 -7.21 8.35 -40.51
CA VAL A 252 -7.88 8.42 -39.20
C VAL A 252 -8.41 7.06 -38.71
N HIS A 253 -8.51 6.07 -39.60
CA HIS A 253 -8.98 4.73 -39.25
C HIS A 253 -7.85 3.81 -38.78
N SER A 254 -6.60 4.12 -39.12
CA SER A 254 -5.44 3.39 -38.64
C SER A 254 -5.31 3.52 -37.11
N PRO A 255 -5.05 2.41 -36.38
CA PRO A 255 -4.83 2.47 -34.95
C PRO A 255 -3.54 3.21 -34.64
N ASP A 256 -3.58 4.11 -33.66
CA ASP A 256 -2.42 4.89 -33.23
C ASP A 256 -1.48 4.06 -32.34
N LEU A 257 -2.01 3.03 -31.67
CA LEU A 257 -1.28 2.18 -30.73
C LEU A 257 -1.55 0.70 -30.97
N LYS A 258 -0.50 -0.11 -30.89
CA LYS A 258 -0.56 -1.57 -30.87
C LYS A 258 0.22 -2.11 -29.69
N ILE A 259 -0.35 -3.07 -28.97
CA ILE A 259 0.26 -3.76 -27.83
C ILE A 259 0.24 -5.25 -28.13
N SER A 260 1.41 -5.83 -28.37
CA SER A 260 1.57 -7.24 -28.68
C SER A 260 1.89 -8.01 -27.41
N GLY A 261 1.12 -9.05 -27.13
CA GLY A 261 1.37 -9.96 -26.03
C GLY A 261 1.45 -11.42 -26.48
N SER A 262 1.79 -12.31 -25.55
CA SER A 262 1.99 -13.74 -25.81
C SER A 262 0.75 -14.48 -26.31
N HIS A 263 -0.45 -13.97 -26.05
CA HIS A 263 -1.72 -14.60 -26.42
C HIS A 263 -2.66 -13.69 -27.21
N GLY A 264 -2.24 -12.48 -27.57
CA GLY A 264 -3.10 -11.59 -28.33
C GLY A 264 -2.47 -10.25 -28.68
N LEU A 265 -3.22 -9.48 -29.45
CA LEU A 265 -2.87 -8.14 -29.91
C LEU A 265 -4.01 -7.19 -29.55
N LEU A 266 -3.65 -6.07 -28.92
CA LEU A 266 -4.56 -4.96 -28.70
C LEU A 266 -4.21 -3.83 -29.66
N SER A 267 -5.18 -3.36 -30.44
CA SER A 267 -5.04 -2.18 -31.30
C SER A 267 -5.97 -1.08 -30.80
N VAL A 268 -5.46 0.12 -30.63
CA VAL A 268 -6.19 1.25 -30.04
C VAL A 268 -6.14 2.44 -30.99
N ASN A 269 -7.30 3.02 -31.26
CA ASN A 269 -7.46 4.26 -32.00
C ASN A 269 -8.03 5.32 -31.06
N PHE A 270 -7.18 6.24 -30.62
CA PHE A 270 -7.55 7.29 -29.67
C PHE A 270 -8.45 8.36 -30.33
N ARG A 271 -8.38 8.52 -31.65
CA ARG A 271 -9.17 9.50 -32.39
C ARG A 271 -10.63 9.10 -32.55
N LEU A 272 -10.87 7.83 -32.84
CA LEU A 272 -12.21 7.28 -33.03
C LEU A 272 -12.82 6.76 -31.72
N GLY A 273 -12.03 6.69 -30.64
CA GLY A 273 -12.48 6.08 -29.39
C GLY A 273 -12.76 4.60 -29.59
N ALA A 274 -11.89 3.88 -30.30
CA ALA A 274 -12.13 2.47 -30.64
C ALA A 274 -10.95 1.60 -30.23
N LEU A 275 -11.23 0.37 -29.82
CA LEU A 275 -10.20 -0.63 -29.60
C LEU A 275 -10.59 -1.98 -30.21
N GLU A 276 -9.59 -2.71 -30.70
CA GLU A 276 -9.74 -4.05 -31.26
C GLU A 276 -8.81 -5.01 -30.51
N LEU A 277 -9.39 -6.09 -29.98
CA LEU A 277 -8.68 -7.20 -29.36
C LEU A 277 -8.69 -8.38 -30.32
N VAL A 278 -7.51 -8.91 -30.63
CA VAL A 278 -7.34 -10.12 -31.44
C VAL A 278 -6.65 -11.19 -30.59
N THR A 279 -7.28 -12.34 -30.45
CA THR A 279 -6.76 -13.51 -29.73
C THR A 279 -6.93 -14.78 -30.58
N PRO A 280 -6.34 -15.93 -30.21
CA PRO A 280 -6.63 -17.22 -30.85
C PRO A 280 -8.12 -17.59 -30.86
N SER A 281 -8.90 -17.06 -29.90
CA SER A 281 -10.35 -17.30 -29.80
C SER A 281 -11.19 -16.45 -30.77
N GLY A 282 -10.59 -15.42 -31.39
CA GLY A 282 -11.26 -14.54 -32.33
C GLY A 282 -10.95 -13.06 -32.12
N ARG A 283 -11.70 -12.22 -32.83
CA ARG A 283 -11.61 -10.76 -32.83
C ARG A 283 -12.80 -10.16 -32.09
N GLN A 284 -12.52 -9.16 -31.25
CA GLN A 284 -13.52 -8.35 -30.56
C GLN A 284 -13.22 -6.87 -30.79
N THR A 285 -14.27 -6.08 -31.00
CA THR A 285 -14.18 -4.63 -31.19
C THR A 285 -15.00 -3.95 -30.11
N PHE A 286 -14.45 -2.90 -29.51
CA PHE A 286 -15.14 -2.08 -28.53
C PHE A 286 -15.26 -0.66 -29.08
N ASP A 287 -16.50 -0.18 -29.18
CA ASP A 287 -16.83 1.18 -29.57
C ASP A 287 -17.01 2.04 -28.33
N LEU A 288 -16.09 2.98 -28.15
CA LEU A 288 -16.07 4.00 -27.09
C LEU A 288 -16.06 5.39 -27.75
N SER A 289 -16.71 5.55 -28.90
CA SER A 289 -16.80 6.83 -29.62
C SER A 289 -17.45 7.96 -28.79
N PHE A 290 -18.14 7.62 -27.69
CA PHE A 290 -18.61 8.58 -26.70
C PHE A 290 -17.48 9.23 -25.88
N ASP A 291 -16.26 8.69 -25.90
CA ASP A 291 -15.07 9.20 -25.21
C ASP A 291 -14.46 10.42 -25.92
N GLY A 292 -15.29 11.46 -26.04
CA GLY A 292 -14.92 12.79 -26.47
C GLY A 292 -14.12 13.54 -25.40
N TRP A 293 -13.81 14.81 -25.70
CA TRP A 293 -13.03 15.64 -24.78
C TRP A 293 -13.89 16.05 -23.57
N GLU A 294 -15.10 16.52 -23.83
CA GLU A 294 -16.06 17.05 -22.86
C GLU A 294 -16.97 16.00 -22.21
N THR A 295 -17.18 14.86 -22.87
CA THR A 295 -18.01 13.74 -22.37
C THR A 295 -17.19 12.64 -21.71
N GLY A 296 -15.91 12.53 -22.05
CA GLY A 296 -14.95 11.57 -21.51
C GLY A 296 -13.82 12.29 -20.78
N GLY A 297 -12.63 12.31 -21.38
CA GLY A 297 -11.36 12.67 -20.73
C GLY A 297 -11.39 13.89 -19.78
N VAL A 298 -11.80 15.08 -20.24
CA VAL A 298 -11.77 16.29 -19.38
C VAL A 298 -12.79 16.20 -18.26
N TYR A 299 -13.99 15.73 -18.55
CA TYR A 299 -15.02 15.54 -17.54
C TYR A 299 -14.61 14.51 -16.48
N GLU A 300 -14.11 13.34 -16.91
CA GLU A 300 -13.66 12.29 -16.00
C GLU A 300 -12.45 12.72 -15.16
N THR A 301 -11.49 13.46 -15.73
CA THR A 301 -10.35 13.96 -14.95
C THR A 301 -10.73 15.07 -13.99
N LEU A 302 -11.64 15.98 -14.36
CA LEU A 302 -12.18 16.96 -13.42
C LEU A 302 -12.93 16.26 -12.28
N LYS A 303 -13.78 15.28 -12.59
CA LYS A 303 -14.51 14.47 -11.59
C LYS A 303 -13.55 13.76 -10.64
N HIS A 304 -12.54 13.09 -11.18
CA HIS A 304 -11.48 12.43 -10.41
C HIS A 304 -10.76 13.43 -9.50
N SER A 305 -10.38 14.60 -10.03
CA SER A 305 -9.67 15.62 -9.27
C SER A 305 -10.52 16.18 -8.13
N ILE A 306 -11.82 16.36 -8.34
CA ILE A 306 -12.78 16.82 -7.32
C ILE A 306 -12.96 15.76 -6.23
N GLY A 307 -13.11 14.48 -6.58
CA GLY A 307 -13.19 13.38 -5.61
C GLY A 307 -11.91 13.28 -4.76
N ALA A 308 -10.74 13.43 -5.39
CA ALA A 308 -9.46 13.47 -4.68
C ALA A 308 -9.33 14.69 -3.76
N LEU A 309 -9.80 15.88 -4.19
CA LEU A 309 -9.84 17.08 -3.35
C LEU A 309 -10.75 16.90 -2.12
N ARG A 310 -11.82 16.11 -2.24
CA ARG A 310 -12.71 15.74 -1.13
C ARG A 310 -12.18 14.61 -0.25
N GLY A 311 -11.04 14.01 -0.59
CA GLY A 311 -10.45 12.90 0.14
C GLY A 311 -11.12 11.54 -0.11
N GLU A 312 -11.91 11.41 -1.19
CA GLU A 312 -12.64 10.19 -1.52
C GLU A 312 -11.71 9.09 -2.05
N HIS A 313 -10.64 9.48 -2.74
CA HIS A 313 -9.63 8.57 -3.30
C HIS A 313 -8.30 9.30 -3.58
N ALA A 314 -7.25 8.56 -3.92
CA ALA A 314 -5.96 9.13 -4.30
C ALA A 314 -6.02 9.87 -5.64
N LEU A 315 -5.19 10.91 -5.80
CA LEU A 315 -5.06 11.66 -7.04
C LEU A 315 -4.21 10.89 -8.06
N ALA A 316 -4.75 10.63 -9.25
CA ALA A 316 -4.04 9.97 -10.33
C ALA A 316 -3.20 10.95 -11.16
N CYS A 317 -3.74 12.16 -11.40
CA CYS A 317 -3.08 13.19 -12.20
C CYS A 317 -2.35 14.19 -11.30
N THR A 318 -1.31 13.70 -10.62
CA THR A 318 -0.48 14.53 -9.72
C THR A 318 0.47 15.43 -10.52
N PRO A 319 0.96 16.54 -9.93
CA PRO A 319 1.99 17.37 -10.56
C PRO A 319 3.30 16.61 -10.85
N MET A 320 3.61 15.60 -10.02
CA MET A 320 4.76 14.72 -10.25
C MET A 320 4.56 13.85 -11.49
N GLU A 321 3.37 13.26 -11.66
CA GLU A 321 3.05 12.49 -12.85
C GLU A 321 3.19 13.34 -14.12
N ALA A 322 2.68 14.58 -14.10
CA ALA A 322 2.82 15.51 -15.21
C ALA A 322 4.29 15.87 -15.51
N LEU A 323 5.12 16.06 -14.47
CA LEU A 323 6.56 16.29 -14.64
C LEU A 323 7.24 15.09 -15.31
N MET A 324 6.91 13.87 -14.87
CA MET A 324 7.47 12.65 -15.45
C MET A 324 7.02 12.44 -16.90
N ASP A 325 5.76 12.75 -17.24
CA ASP A 325 5.26 12.72 -18.62
C ASP A 325 6.06 13.67 -19.52
N MET A 326 6.31 14.89 -19.04
CA MET A 326 7.15 15.86 -19.75
C MET A 326 8.61 15.40 -19.87
N ALA A 327 9.17 14.78 -18.83
CA ALA A 327 10.56 14.34 -18.80
C ALA A 327 10.88 13.28 -19.86
N VAL A 328 9.91 12.42 -20.21
CA VAL A 328 10.06 11.45 -21.30
C VAL A 328 10.20 12.14 -22.64
N ILE A 329 9.30 13.07 -22.97
CA ILE A 329 9.37 13.81 -24.25
C ILE A 329 10.63 14.67 -24.30
N ASP A 330 11.00 15.32 -23.19
CA ASP A 330 12.26 16.07 -23.10
C ASP A 330 13.49 15.18 -23.35
N ALA A 331 13.52 13.97 -22.77
CA ALA A 331 14.59 13.00 -23.04
C ALA A 331 14.65 12.59 -24.51
N MET A 332 13.50 12.40 -25.18
CA MET A 332 13.46 12.11 -26.62
C MET A 332 14.01 13.29 -27.43
N VAL A 333 13.66 14.53 -27.09
CA VAL A 333 14.20 15.73 -27.77
C VAL A 333 15.70 15.87 -27.52
N ARG A 334 16.19 15.63 -26.28
CA ARG A 334 17.62 15.64 -25.96
C ARG A 334 18.37 14.57 -26.75
N SER A 335 17.86 13.34 -26.78
CA SER A 335 18.43 12.23 -27.53
C SER A 335 18.46 12.51 -29.04
N GLY A 336 17.39 13.09 -29.59
CA GLY A 336 17.32 13.50 -30.99
C GLY A 336 18.39 14.51 -31.40
N LYS A 337 18.71 15.45 -30.50
CA LYS A 337 19.75 16.47 -30.70
C LYS A 337 21.16 15.92 -30.56
N THR A 338 21.41 15.05 -29.59
CA THR A 338 22.76 14.54 -29.30
C THR A 338 23.11 13.29 -30.10
N GLY A 339 22.11 12.55 -30.58
CA GLY A 339 22.27 11.23 -31.20
C GLY A 339 22.66 10.12 -30.22
N VAL A 340 22.51 10.35 -28.91
CA VAL A 340 22.84 9.41 -27.82
C VAL A 340 21.57 9.06 -27.04
N ALA A 341 21.51 7.86 -26.45
CA ALA A 341 20.42 7.49 -25.57
C ALA A 341 20.32 8.46 -24.37
N ALA A 342 19.10 8.74 -23.92
CA ALA A 342 18.84 9.65 -22.80
C ALA A 342 17.90 8.98 -21.80
N ARG A 343 18.07 9.29 -20.51
CA ARG A 343 17.14 8.85 -19.47
C ARG A 343 16.23 10.01 -19.06
N PRO A 344 14.91 9.79 -18.93
CA PRO A 344 13.99 10.81 -18.41
C PRO A 344 14.42 11.30 -17.01
N ALA A 345 14.88 10.37 -16.16
CA ALA A 345 15.32 10.67 -14.79
C ALA A 345 16.50 11.67 -14.71
N ASP A 346 17.34 11.79 -15.75
CA ASP A 346 18.50 12.68 -15.73
C ASP A 346 18.10 14.17 -15.69
N ALA A 347 16.90 14.49 -16.16
CA ALA A 347 16.38 15.87 -16.16
C ALA A 347 15.76 16.28 -14.81
N ILE A 348 15.63 15.35 -13.87
CA ILE A 348 14.96 15.56 -12.59
C ILE A 348 16.00 15.53 -11.45
N PRO A 349 16.21 16.63 -10.71
CA PRO A 349 17.13 16.66 -9.58
C PRO A 349 16.75 15.60 -8.53
N ARG A 350 17.75 14.92 -7.96
CA ARG A 350 17.54 13.91 -6.90
C ARG A 350 16.74 14.43 -5.69
N THR A 351 16.68 15.74 -5.49
CA THR A 351 15.92 16.43 -4.43
C THR A 351 14.43 16.60 -4.72
N VAL A 352 14.00 16.47 -5.98
CA VAL A 352 12.60 16.58 -6.45
C VAL A 352 11.93 15.20 -6.49
N SER A 353 12.64 14.14 -6.06
CA SER A 353 12.05 12.82 -5.89
C SER A 353 10.84 12.91 -4.94
N PRO A 354 9.69 12.25 -5.23
CA PRO A 354 8.55 12.24 -4.32
C PRO A 354 9.07 11.94 -2.92
N ALA A 355 8.66 12.74 -1.92
CA ALA A 355 9.04 12.50 -0.54
C ALA A 355 8.82 11.01 -0.26
N ARG A 356 9.91 10.24 -0.06
CA ARG A 356 9.84 8.78 0.01
C ARG A 356 8.72 8.40 0.95
N PRO A 357 7.74 7.58 0.54
CA PRO A 357 6.57 7.29 1.34
C PRO A 357 7.02 6.85 2.73
N GLU A 358 6.53 7.55 3.75
CA GLU A 358 6.78 7.18 5.13
C GLU A 358 5.95 5.94 5.44
N VAL A 359 6.63 4.85 5.76
CA VAL A 359 6.01 3.60 6.15
C VAL A 359 5.82 3.63 7.65
N HIS A 360 4.62 3.26 8.09
CA HIS A 360 4.29 3.12 9.49
C HIS A 360 3.90 1.68 9.80
N THR A 361 4.39 1.16 10.93
CA THR A 361 3.86 -0.05 11.52
C THR A 361 2.56 0.25 12.29
N PHE A 362 1.98 -0.76 12.93
CA PHE A 362 0.68 -0.64 13.59
C PHE A 362 0.67 0.48 14.64
N GLU A 363 -0.41 1.27 14.65
CA GLU A 363 -0.57 2.45 15.53
C GLU A 363 0.57 3.50 15.39
N ARG A 364 1.32 3.43 14.28
CA ARG A 364 2.55 4.21 14.02
C ARG A 364 3.58 4.04 15.13
N SER A 365 3.74 2.83 15.66
CA SER A 365 4.75 2.54 16.69
C SER A 365 6.17 2.77 16.17
N VAL A 366 6.42 2.44 14.90
CA VAL A 366 7.67 2.65 14.19
C VAL A 366 7.37 3.33 12.85
N SER A 367 8.22 4.29 12.46
CA SER A 367 8.12 5.01 11.20
C SER A 367 9.47 5.03 10.50
N PHE A 368 9.51 4.73 9.21
CA PHE A 368 10.76 4.67 8.43
C PHE A 368 10.51 4.95 6.94
N ARG A 369 11.58 5.25 6.20
CA ARG A 369 11.50 5.67 4.77
C ARG A 369 12.46 4.84 3.92
N PRO A 370 12.02 3.69 3.40
CA PRO A 370 12.85 2.88 2.51
C PRO A 370 13.15 3.66 1.21
N LYS A 371 14.29 3.38 0.56
CA LYS A 371 14.62 3.90 -0.78
C LYS A 371 13.60 3.45 -1.82
N GLN A 372 13.03 2.25 -1.66
CA GLN A 372 12.07 1.67 -2.60
C GLN A 372 11.08 0.77 -1.86
N ILE A 373 9.82 0.79 -2.31
CA ILE A 373 8.77 -0.12 -1.86
C ILE A 373 8.25 -0.88 -3.07
N GLU A 374 8.29 -2.20 -3.01
CA GLU A 374 7.76 -3.08 -4.06
C GLU A 374 6.51 -3.79 -3.56
N TRP A 375 5.40 -3.63 -4.30
CA TRP A 375 4.15 -4.30 -4.02
C TRP A 375 4.02 -5.49 -4.98
N CYS A 376 4.43 -6.67 -4.53
CA CYS A 376 4.43 -7.85 -5.39
C CYS A 376 3.03 -8.46 -5.44
N ALA A 377 2.39 -8.45 -6.62
CA ALA A 377 1.07 -9.03 -6.82
C ALA A 377 1.15 -10.50 -7.23
N THR A 378 2.24 -10.93 -7.85
CA THR A 378 2.43 -12.32 -8.29
C THR A 378 3.69 -12.97 -7.71
N LEU A 379 3.73 -14.31 -7.73
CA LEU A 379 4.92 -15.05 -7.32
C LEU A 379 6.14 -14.72 -8.20
N ALA A 380 5.94 -14.58 -9.51
CA ALA A 380 7.00 -14.23 -10.44
C ALA A 380 7.58 -12.83 -10.17
N GLU A 381 6.74 -11.84 -9.86
CA GLU A 381 7.21 -10.52 -9.44
C GLU A 381 8.01 -10.59 -8.15
N LEU A 382 7.54 -11.34 -7.16
CA LEU A 382 8.27 -11.55 -5.91
C LEU A 382 9.64 -12.17 -6.15
N GLN A 383 9.72 -13.24 -6.95
CA GLN A 383 11.00 -13.87 -7.33
C GLN A 383 11.93 -12.89 -8.04
N ASN A 384 11.42 -12.13 -9.01
CA ASN A 384 12.21 -11.19 -9.80
C ASN A 384 12.78 -10.04 -8.95
N VAL A 385 11.94 -9.44 -8.09
CA VAL A 385 12.35 -8.36 -7.19
C VAL A 385 13.42 -8.84 -6.20
N VAL A 386 13.21 -10.02 -5.59
CA VAL A 386 14.19 -10.59 -4.67
C VAL A 386 15.50 -10.93 -5.39
N ALA A 387 15.43 -11.56 -6.57
CA ALA A 387 16.61 -11.90 -7.37
C ALA A 387 17.40 -10.66 -7.79
N GLN A 388 16.69 -9.58 -8.15
CA GLN A 388 17.32 -8.30 -8.49
C GLN A 388 18.00 -7.69 -7.27
N ALA A 389 17.36 -7.73 -6.10
CA ALA A 389 17.94 -7.27 -4.86
C ALA A 389 19.19 -8.07 -4.47
N GLY A 390 19.17 -9.40 -4.67
CA GLY A 390 20.34 -10.28 -4.49
C GLY A 390 21.50 -9.91 -5.41
N ARG A 391 21.25 -9.75 -6.71
CA ARG A 391 22.28 -9.34 -7.70
C ARG A 391 22.86 -7.96 -7.40
N SER A 392 22.04 -7.05 -6.89
CA SER A 392 22.45 -5.68 -6.55
C SER A 392 22.88 -5.51 -5.09
N GLN A 393 22.93 -6.61 -4.31
CA GLN A 393 23.27 -6.63 -2.88
C GLN A 393 22.54 -5.57 -2.03
N ARG A 394 21.24 -5.40 -2.29
CA ARG A 394 20.40 -4.42 -1.59
C ARG A 394 19.82 -5.02 -0.33
N ALA A 395 19.69 -4.22 0.73
CA ALA A 395 19.06 -4.70 1.96
C ALA A 395 17.53 -4.84 1.76
N VAL A 396 16.98 -6.01 2.11
CA VAL A 396 15.58 -6.36 1.89
C VAL A 396 14.89 -6.67 3.21
N ARG A 397 13.74 -6.02 3.45
CA ARG A 397 12.78 -6.40 4.49
C ARG A 397 11.41 -6.63 3.88
N VAL A 398 10.61 -7.44 4.56
CA VAL A 398 9.29 -7.85 4.08
C VAL A 398 8.22 -7.36 5.05
N MET A 399 7.16 -6.78 4.50
CA MET A 399 5.98 -6.35 5.25
C MET A 399 4.73 -7.00 4.67
N GLY A 400 3.82 -7.46 5.55
CA GLY A 400 2.45 -7.81 5.17
C GLY A 400 1.52 -6.61 5.36
N ALA A 401 0.45 -6.79 6.12
CA ALA A 401 -0.56 -5.75 6.41
C ALA A 401 -0.11 -4.71 7.48
N GLY A 402 1.19 -4.63 7.80
CA GLY A 402 1.72 -3.64 8.75
C GLY A 402 1.22 -3.76 10.20
N ARG A 403 0.68 -4.93 10.62
CA ARG A 403 0.02 -5.14 11.94
C ARG A 403 0.94 -5.41 13.13
N SER A 404 2.26 -5.43 12.92
CA SER A 404 3.26 -5.57 14.00
C SER A 404 3.51 -4.23 14.68
N TRP A 405 3.88 -4.24 15.97
CA TRP A 405 4.41 -3.05 16.65
C TRP A 405 5.94 -2.93 16.56
N ALA A 406 6.61 -3.97 16.06
CA ALA A 406 8.05 -4.19 16.20
C ALA A 406 8.89 -3.55 15.09
N SER A 407 10.15 -3.23 15.41
CA SER A 407 11.15 -2.65 14.51
C SER A 407 11.86 -3.61 13.51
N PRO A 408 11.81 -4.96 13.60
CA PRO A 408 12.51 -5.82 12.64
C PRO A 408 12.14 -5.64 11.16
N VAL A 409 11.05 -4.96 10.82
CA VAL A 409 10.66 -4.66 9.42
C VAL A 409 11.37 -3.43 8.84
N VAL A 410 12.03 -2.62 9.69
CA VAL A 410 12.68 -1.36 9.29
C VAL A 410 13.82 -1.61 8.31
N THR A 411 13.83 -0.83 7.23
CA THR A 411 14.91 -0.75 6.24
C THR A 411 14.96 0.64 5.61
N ASP A 412 16.16 1.11 5.28
CA ASP A 412 16.38 2.31 4.48
C ASP A 412 16.53 1.99 2.99
N ASP A 413 16.50 0.73 2.61
CA ASP A 413 16.73 0.28 1.24
C ASP A 413 15.46 -0.26 0.58
N LEU A 414 15.32 -1.58 0.39
CA LEU A 414 14.16 -2.17 -0.27
C LEU A 414 13.18 -2.78 0.75
N LEU A 415 11.93 -2.30 0.72
CA LEU A 415 10.81 -2.92 1.42
C LEU A 415 9.93 -3.66 0.41
N ILE A 416 9.74 -4.97 0.59
CA ILE A 416 8.81 -5.78 -0.20
C ILE A 416 7.51 -5.93 0.58
N ASN A 417 6.38 -5.57 -0.02
CA ASN A 417 5.06 -5.80 0.55
C ASN A 417 4.38 -7.00 -0.13
N THR A 418 3.97 -7.98 0.68
CA THR A 418 3.30 -9.22 0.22
C THR A 418 1.79 -9.23 0.44
N GLU A 419 1.19 -8.16 0.98
CA GLU A 419 -0.26 -8.07 1.23
C GLU A 419 -1.09 -8.20 -0.05
N LYS A 420 -0.53 -7.78 -1.19
CA LYS A 420 -1.18 -7.87 -2.50
C LYS A 420 -0.81 -9.13 -3.30
N LEU A 421 -0.01 -10.02 -2.72
CA LEU A 421 0.33 -11.28 -3.36
C LEU A 421 -0.95 -12.08 -3.61
N GLU A 422 -1.14 -12.54 -4.84
CA GLU A 422 -2.33 -13.26 -5.31
C GLU A 422 -2.85 -14.24 -4.24
N PRO A 423 -4.07 -14.02 -3.72
CA PRO A 423 -4.59 -14.81 -2.61
C PRO A 423 -5.04 -16.17 -3.12
N ARG A 424 -4.23 -17.20 -2.84
CA ARG A 424 -4.59 -18.60 -3.07
C ARG A 424 -4.84 -19.27 -1.72
N ILE A 425 -5.95 -19.99 -1.60
CA ILE A 425 -6.26 -20.84 -0.46
C ILE A 425 -6.72 -22.18 -1.00
N SER A 426 -6.16 -23.28 -0.50
CA SER A 426 -6.66 -24.63 -0.75
C SER A 426 -6.70 -25.42 0.56
N ILE A 427 -7.67 -26.31 0.67
CA ILE A 427 -7.88 -27.13 1.88
C ILE A 427 -7.96 -28.59 1.46
N ASP A 428 -7.06 -29.41 1.98
CA ASP A 428 -7.15 -30.86 1.91
C ASP A 428 -7.95 -31.37 3.12
N MET A 429 -9.22 -31.73 2.87
CA MET A 429 -10.13 -32.24 3.88
C MET A 429 -9.70 -33.58 4.48
N ARG A 430 -8.94 -34.40 3.73
CA ARG A 430 -8.50 -35.72 4.21
C ARG A 430 -7.40 -35.58 5.25
N SER A 431 -6.46 -34.68 5.01
CA SER A 431 -5.34 -34.44 5.94
C SER A 431 -5.54 -33.23 6.86
N LYS A 432 -6.65 -32.50 6.70
CA LYS A 432 -6.99 -31.27 7.42
C LYS A 432 -5.88 -30.23 7.32
N ARG A 433 -5.32 -30.07 6.11
CA ARG A 433 -4.25 -29.11 5.83
C ARG A 433 -4.76 -27.97 5.00
N ILE A 434 -4.44 -26.75 5.40
CA ILE A 434 -4.74 -25.53 4.65
C ILE A 434 -3.45 -24.97 4.08
N LYS A 435 -3.44 -24.73 2.77
CA LYS A 435 -2.36 -24.05 2.08
C LYS A 435 -2.80 -22.66 1.67
N ALA A 436 -1.96 -21.66 1.90
CA ALA A 436 -2.28 -20.27 1.57
C ALA A 436 -1.06 -19.46 1.11
N SER A 437 -1.27 -18.55 0.16
CA SER A 437 -0.27 -17.52 -0.18
C SER A 437 0.05 -16.66 1.05
N ALA A 438 1.30 -16.21 1.17
CA ALA A 438 1.77 -15.46 2.35
C ALA A 438 1.03 -14.15 2.62
N GLY A 439 0.42 -13.56 1.58
CA GLY A 439 -0.42 -12.35 1.66
C GLY A 439 -1.84 -12.58 2.20
N VAL A 440 -2.31 -13.83 2.28
CA VAL A 440 -3.66 -14.13 2.76
C VAL A 440 -3.82 -13.71 4.21
N GLN A 441 -4.92 -13.03 4.54
CA GLN A 441 -5.22 -12.58 5.89
C GLN A 441 -5.77 -13.73 6.76
N ILE A 442 -5.47 -13.71 8.06
CA ILE A 442 -5.96 -14.72 9.02
C ILE A 442 -7.50 -14.82 9.02
N GLY A 443 -8.19 -13.69 8.86
CA GLY A 443 -9.65 -13.67 8.77
C GLY A 443 -10.19 -14.47 7.58
N ASP A 444 -9.52 -14.40 6.42
CA ASP A 444 -9.88 -15.17 5.23
C ASP A 444 -9.63 -16.67 5.45
N MET A 445 -8.48 -17.03 6.03
CA MET A 445 -8.16 -18.42 6.35
C MET A 445 -9.18 -19.03 7.33
N ASN A 446 -9.53 -18.29 8.38
CA ASN A 446 -10.50 -18.75 9.37
C ASN A 446 -11.88 -18.97 8.74
N ARG A 447 -12.32 -18.07 7.85
CA ARG A 447 -13.59 -18.25 7.10
C ARG A 447 -13.56 -19.49 6.21
N ALA A 448 -12.46 -19.69 5.49
CA ALA A 448 -12.29 -20.86 4.61
C ALA A 448 -12.26 -22.18 5.40
N LEU A 449 -11.60 -22.23 6.55
CA LEU A 449 -11.60 -23.40 7.42
C LEU A 449 -12.99 -23.66 8.03
N ALA A 450 -13.66 -22.60 8.48
CA ALA A 450 -14.96 -22.72 9.14
C ALA A 450 -16.05 -23.31 8.24
N SER A 451 -16.03 -23.03 6.92
CA SER A 451 -16.97 -23.65 5.97
C SER A 451 -16.80 -25.17 5.84
N HIS A 452 -15.72 -25.71 6.41
CA HIS A 452 -15.39 -27.13 6.41
C HIS A 452 -15.37 -27.75 7.82
N ASN A 453 -15.92 -27.06 8.81
CA ASN A 453 -15.89 -27.46 10.22
C ASN A 453 -14.46 -27.60 10.80
N LEU A 454 -13.51 -26.83 10.25
CA LEU A 454 -12.12 -26.80 10.68
C LEU A 454 -11.77 -25.43 11.29
N CYS A 455 -10.73 -25.40 12.12
CA CYS A 455 -10.12 -24.17 12.62
C CYS A 455 -8.61 -24.33 12.84
N LEU A 456 -7.94 -23.20 13.10
CA LEU A 456 -6.55 -23.22 13.56
C LEU A 456 -6.54 -23.43 15.09
N PRO A 457 -5.65 -24.28 15.63
CA PRO A 457 -5.66 -24.66 17.05
C PRO A 457 -5.16 -23.57 18.01
N SER A 458 -4.53 -22.51 17.49
CA SER A 458 -4.09 -21.33 18.26
C SER A 458 -4.42 -20.08 17.44
N LEU A 459 -5.51 -19.41 17.80
CA LEU A 459 -6.02 -18.25 17.08
C LEU A 459 -5.32 -16.97 17.56
N THR A 460 -4.88 -16.17 16.59
CA THR A 460 -4.30 -14.85 16.84
C THR A 460 -5.40 -13.79 16.90
N CYS A 461 -5.12 -12.66 17.56
CA CYS A 461 -6.12 -11.63 17.84
C CYS A 461 -6.45 -10.67 16.67
N SER A 462 -5.69 -10.69 15.57
CA SER A 462 -5.79 -9.70 14.49
C SER A 462 -6.15 -10.38 13.17
N PRO A 463 -7.43 -10.38 12.75
CA PRO A 463 -7.87 -11.04 11.51
C PRO A 463 -7.26 -10.39 10.26
N GLN A 464 -6.83 -9.13 10.33
CA GLN A 464 -6.21 -8.41 9.20
C GLN A 464 -4.72 -8.74 9.00
N SER A 465 -4.09 -9.46 9.94
CA SER A 465 -2.68 -9.84 9.78
C SER A 465 -2.53 -10.86 8.65
N THR A 466 -1.47 -10.75 7.85
CA THR A 466 -1.18 -11.74 6.81
C THR A 466 -0.52 -12.99 7.42
N ILE A 467 -0.78 -14.17 6.84
CA ILE A 467 -0.24 -15.43 7.36
C ILE A 467 1.30 -15.43 7.33
N GLY A 468 1.93 -14.88 6.30
CA GLY A 468 3.39 -14.78 6.22
C GLY A 468 4.00 -13.98 7.38
N GLY A 469 3.35 -12.88 7.78
CA GLY A 469 3.77 -12.07 8.93
C GLY A 469 3.53 -12.77 10.27
N VAL A 470 2.40 -13.46 10.40
CA VAL A 470 2.04 -14.24 11.60
C VAL A 470 3.03 -15.37 11.86
N ILE A 471 3.39 -16.13 10.81
CA ILE A 471 4.42 -17.18 10.90
C ILE A 471 5.77 -16.56 11.25
N SER A 472 6.22 -15.57 10.48
CA SER A 472 7.54 -14.95 10.66
C SER A 472 7.79 -14.42 12.08
N THR A 473 6.74 -14.02 12.78
CA THR A 473 6.83 -13.39 14.11
C THR A 473 6.51 -14.33 15.27
N GLY A 474 6.20 -15.60 15.01
CA GLY A 474 5.76 -16.54 16.04
C GLY A 474 4.46 -16.12 16.72
N SER A 475 3.56 -15.45 15.99
CA SER A 475 2.33 -14.91 16.57
C SER A 475 1.41 -16.02 17.10
N HIS A 476 0.78 -15.77 18.25
CA HIS A 476 0.03 -16.79 18.97
C HIS A 476 -1.16 -16.24 19.76
N GLY A 477 -2.09 -17.15 20.08
CA GLY A 477 -3.12 -16.95 21.08
C GLY A 477 -2.61 -17.34 22.47
N THR A 478 -3.48 -17.92 23.28
CA THR A 478 -3.11 -18.57 24.54
C THR A 478 -3.65 -19.99 24.54
N SER A 479 -2.79 -20.96 24.86
CA SER A 479 -3.16 -22.36 24.95
C SER A 479 -2.18 -23.12 25.85
N LEU A 480 -2.74 -23.98 26.68
CA LEU A 480 -1.96 -24.90 27.52
C LEU A 480 -1.55 -26.16 26.75
N ARG A 481 -2.16 -26.42 25.58
CA ARG A 481 -1.91 -27.61 24.75
C ARG A 481 -1.14 -27.34 23.46
N HIS A 482 -1.24 -26.13 22.93
CA HIS A 482 -0.66 -25.77 21.65
C HIS A 482 0.40 -24.69 21.81
N GLY A 483 1.42 -24.75 20.96
CA GLY A 483 2.40 -23.70 20.81
C GLY A 483 1.91 -22.50 19.99
N THR A 484 2.83 -21.90 19.26
CA THR A 484 2.53 -20.81 18.32
C THR A 484 1.81 -21.34 17.09
N LEU A 485 1.23 -20.44 16.29
CA LEU A 485 0.69 -20.85 15.00
C LEU A 485 1.79 -21.34 14.04
N SER A 486 3.02 -20.83 14.20
CA SER A 486 4.20 -21.29 13.46
C SER A 486 4.51 -22.76 13.66
N ASP A 487 4.22 -23.32 14.84
CA ASP A 487 4.48 -24.73 15.13
C ASP A 487 3.53 -25.67 14.35
N ARG A 488 2.43 -25.14 13.81
CA ARG A 488 1.45 -25.87 12.99
C ARG A 488 1.80 -25.92 11.52
N VAL A 489 2.84 -25.21 11.09
CA VAL A 489 3.27 -25.17 9.70
C VAL A 489 3.85 -26.52 9.29
N THR A 490 3.27 -27.18 8.29
CA THR A 490 3.74 -28.46 7.74
C THR A 490 4.65 -28.26 6.53
N GLU A 491 4.48 -27.14 5.82
CA GLU A 491 5.25 -26.79 4.62
C GLU A 491 5.42 -25.26 4.50
N LEU A 492 6.60 -24.82 4.05
CA LEU A 492 6.87 -23.43 3.66
C LEU A 492 7.47 -23.40 2.26
N THR A 493 7.15 -22.36 1.50
CA THR A 493 7.91 -21.99 0.29
C THR A 493 8.56 -20.65 0.52
N LEU A 494 9.89 -20.61 0.49
CA LEU A 494 10.69 -19.40 0.59
C LEU A 494 11.18 -18.95 -0.78
N VAL A 495 11.26 -17.64 -1.00
CA VAL A 495 12.01 -17.03 -2.10
C VAL A 495 13.38 -16.64 -1.55
N LEU A 496 14.42 -17.29 -2.06
CA LEU A 496 15.81 -17.04 -1.69
C LEU A 496 16.37 -15.79 -2.40
N ALA A 497 17.55 -15.31 -1.97
CA ALA A 497 18.21 -14.14 -2.56
C ALA A 497 18.50 -14.30 -4.08
N SER A 498 18.58 -15.53 -4.58
CA SER A 498 18.70 -15.85 -6.01
C SER A 498 17.41 -15.65 -6.81
N GLY A 499 16.25 -15.56 -6.13
CA GLY A 499 14.92 -15.67 -6.72
C GLY A 499 14.38 -17.11 -6.80
N GLU A 500 15.17 -18.10 -6.42
CA GLU A 500 14.75 -19.50 -6.40
C GLU A 500 13.69 -19.76 -5.32
N LEU A 501 12.76 -20.67 -5.61
CA LEU A 501 11.80 -21.16 -4.63
C LEU A 501 12.38 -22.35 -3.88
N LEU A 502 12.62 -22.18 -2.59
CA LEU A 502 12.99 -23.27 -1.69
C LEU A 502 11.77 -23.76 -0.95
N LYS A 503 11.39 -25.01 -1.23
CA LYS A 503 10.30 -25.70 -0.57
C LYS A 503 10.82 -26.45 0.67
N LEU A 504 10.17 -26.27 1.82
CA LEU A 504 10.56 -26.85 3.10
C LEU A 504 9.39 -27.64 3.67
N SER A 505 9.62 -28.84 4.16
CA SER A 505 8.60 -29.67 4.82
C SER A 505 9.25 -30.58 5.88
N GLU A 506 8.44 -31.28 6.68
CA GLU A 506 8.93 -32.27 7.64
C GLU A 506 9.70 -33.43 6.95
N SER A 507 9.43 -33.68 5.65
CA SER A 507 10.14 -34.69 4.86
C SER A 507 11.25 -34.12 3.97
N HIS A 508 11.36 -32.79 3.84
CA HIS A 508 12.30 -32.13 2.94
C HIS A 508 12.90 -30.90 3.62
N HIS A 509 14.17 -31.00 4.02
CA HIS A 509 14.88 -29.99 4.82
C HIS A 509 14.21 -29.67 6.18
N PRO A 510 14.00 -30.66 7.07
CA PRO A 510 13.28 -30.46 8.34
C PRO A 510 13.98 -29.47 9.29
N GLU A 511 15.32 -29.40 9.27
CA GLU A 511 16.07 -28.42 10.06
C GLU A 511 15.80 -26.99 9.56
N LEU A 512 15.81 -26.77 8.24
CA LEU A 512 15.50 -25.47 7.65
C LEU A 512 14.04 -25.08 7.87
N LEU A 513 13.09 -26.04 7.83
CA LEU A 513 11.70 -25.76 8.18
C LEU A 513 11.60 -25.23 9.63
N ARG A 514 12.30 -25.86 10.56
CA ARG A 514 12.35 -25.44 11.97
C ARG A 514 12.93 -24.03 12.13
N ALA A 515 13.97 -23.69 11.36
CA ALA A 515 14.50 -22.33 11.33
C ALA A 515 13.52 -21.33 10.70
N ALA A 516 12.83 -21.71 9.61
CA ALA A 516 11.96 -20.82 8.84
C ALA A 516 10.63 -20.46 9.52
N ARG A 517 10.09 -21.35 10.36
CA ARG A 517 8.81 -21.16 11.08
C ARG A 517 8.75 -19.87 11.90
N VAL A 518 9.86 -19.47 12.53
CA VAL A 518 10.00 -18.16 13.18
C VAL A 518 11.37 -17.64 12.81
N SER A 519 11.43 -16.85 11.75
CA SER A 519 12.68 -16.37 11.16
C SER A 519 12.77 -14.85 11.10
N VAL A 520 11.68 -14.14 11.46
CA VAL A 520 11.50 -12.70 11.23
C VAL A 520 11.96 -12.28 9.83
N GLY A 521 11.74 -13.13 8.82
CA GLY A 521 12.11 -12.85 7.42
C GLY A 521 13.62 -12.75 7.16
N MET A 522 14.48 -13.40 7.95
CA MET A 522 15.94 -13.41 7.75
C MET A 522 16.44 -14.51 6.82
N LEU A 523 15.63 -15.56 6.58
CA LEU A 523 16.03 -16.71 5.75
C LEU A 523 15.54 -16.63 4.31
N GLY A 524 14.74 -15.61 3.99
CA GLY A 524 14.04 -15.48 2.70
C GLY A 524 12.65 -14.88 2.87
N VAL A 525 11.98 -14.68 1.74
CA VAL A 525 10.59 -14.21 1.73
C VAL A 525 9.64 -15.39 1.69
N ILE A 526 8.76 -15.54 2.68
CA ILE A 526 7.71 -16.57 2.63
C ILE A 526 6.75 -16.21 1.49
N ALA A 527 6.59 -17.12 0.54
CA ALA A 527 5.63 -17.00 -0.57
C ALA A 527 4.33 -17.76 -0.29
N GLU A 528 4.42 -18.93 0.35
CA GLU A 528 3.29 -19.83 0.62
C GLU A 528 3.53 -20.62 1.90
N VAL A 529 2.45 -20.91 2.63
CA VAL A 529 2.45 -21.65 3.90
C VAL A 529 1.39 -22.74 3.84
N GLU A 530 1.72 -23.93 4.33
CA GLU A 530 0.73 -24.96 4.67
C GLU A 530 0.69 -25.18 6.18
N LEU A 531 -0.51 -25.24 6.77
CA LEU A 531 -0.73 -25.48 8.19
C LEU A 531 -1.64 -26.66 8.45
N GLN A 532 -1.38 -27.36 9.55
CA GLN A 532 -2.29 -28.33 10.13
C GLN A 532 -3.45 -27.62 10.84
N ALA A 533 -4.66 -27.81 10.33
CA ALA A 533 -5.91 -27.45 10.99
C ALA A 533 -6.43 -28.59 11.88
N VAL A 534 -7.37 -28.26 12.76
CA VAL A 534 -8.10 -29.19 13.63
C VAL A 534 -9.60 -29.04 13.42
N ASP A 535 -10.39 -29.99 13.93
CA ASP A 535 -11.85 -29.82 13.94
C ASP A 535 -12.22 -28.66 14.86
N ILE A 536 -13.31 -27.96 14.53
CA ILE A 536 -13.91 -27.01 15.46
C ILE A 536 -14.40 -27.78 16.70
N GLU A 537 -13.88 -27.38 17.86
CA GLU A 537 -14.27 -27.91 19.16
C GLU A 537 -14.99 -26.82 19.98
N HIS A 538 -15.95 -27.24 20.81
CA HIS A 538 -16.64 -26.36 21.74
C HIS A 538 -15.91 -26.35 23.08
N PHE A 539 -15.81 -25.18 23.68
CA PHE A 539 -15.12 -24.97 24.95
C PHE A 539 -16.10 -24.52 26.02
N GLU A 540 -15.91 -25.05 27.23
CA GLU A 540 -16.50 -24.53 28.44
C GLU A 540 -15.45 -23.63 29.11
N PHE A 541 -15.82 -22.37 29.38
CA PHE A 541 -14.96 -21.39 30.03
C PHE A 541 -15.44 -21.10 31.44
N PHE A 542 -14.46 -20.94 32.34
CA PHE A 542 -14.62 -20.60 33.74
C PHE A 542 -13.86 -19.31 34.01
N GLN A 543 -14.33 -18.57 35.02
CA GLN A 543 -13.66 -17.37 35.49
C GLN A 543 -13.50 -17.46 37.00
N SER A 544 -12.31 -17.13 37.48
CA SER A 544 -11.99 -17.11 38.90
C SER A 544 -11.15 -15.87 39.23
N THR A 545 -11.25 -15.42 40.47
CA THR A 545 -10.33 -14.42 41.03
C THR A 545 -9.54 -15.10 42.14
N LEU A 546 -8.22 -15.08 42.03
CA LEU A 546 -7.30 -15.79 42.92
C LEU A 546 -6.25 -14.82 43.44
N ASP A 547 -5.84 -14.94 44.70
CA ASP A 547 -4.63 -14.27 45.17
C ASP A 547 -3.37 -14.86 44.49
N ALA A 548 -2.26 -14.14 44.53
CA ALA A 548 -1.01 -14.54 43.87
C ALA A 548 -0.49 -15.91 44.35
N GLN A 549 -0.60 -16.22 45.65
CA GLN A 549 -0.11 -17.49 46.20
C GLN A 549 -0.95 -18.67 45.69
N THR A 550 -2.27 -18.54 45.70
CA THR A 550 -3.21 -19.53 45.20
C THR A 550 -3.05 -19.71 43.70
N PHE A 551 -2.91 -18.61 42.94
CA PHE A 551 -2.64 -18.65 41.51
C PHE A 551 -1.39 -19.46 41.17
N LEU A 552 -0.30 -19.27 41.93
CA LEU A 552 0.94 -20.04 41.75
C LEU A 552 0.77 -21.51 42.14
N ALA A 553 0.02 -21.80 43.20
CA ALA A 553 -0.22 -23.16 43.67
C ALA A 553 -1.02 -24.02 42.67
N VAL A 554 -1.92 -23.41 41.89
CA VAL A 554 -2.80 -24.14 40.95
C VAL A 554 -2.25 -24.29 39.53
N GLN A 555 -1.00 -23.89 39.28
CA GLN A 555 -0.44 -23.92 37.92
C GLN A 555 -0.38 -25.33 37.35
N ASP A 556 0.01 -26.33 38.14
CA ASP A 556 0.12 -27.71 37.66
C ASP A 556 -1.24 -28.29 37.29
N GLU A 557 -2.27 -28.04 38.08
CA GLU A 557 -3.66 -28.40 37.79
C GLU A 557 -4.17 -27.68 36.55
N LEU A 558 -3.81 -26.39 36.38
CA LEU A 558 -4.18 -25.61 35.21
C LEU A 558 -3.60 -26.24 33.93
N TRP A 559 -2.30 -26.52 33.91
CA TRP A 559 -1.61 -27.17 32.78
C TRP A 559 -2.11 -28.59 32.49
N ALA A 560 -2.50 -29.34 33.52
CA ALA A 560 -2.97 -30.71 33.35
C ALA A 560 -4.44 -30.80 32.91
N GLY A 561 -5.29 -29.89 33.39
CA GLY A 561 -6.75 -30.01 33.29
C GLY A 561 -7.41 -29.18 32.19
N PHE A 562 -6.72 -28.17 31.64
CA PHE A 562 -7.33 -27.18 30.76
C PHE A 562 -6.57 -27.01 29.44
N ASP A 563 -7.26 -26.48 28.45
CA ASP A 563 -6.77 -26.25 27.10
C ASP A 563 -6.45 -24.77 26.85
N TYR A 564 -7.16 -23.88 27.55
CA TYR A 564 -7.05 -22.44 27.48
C TYR A 564 -6.88 -21.85 28.88
N ALA A 565 -5.99 -20.85 29.01
CA ALA A 565 -5.94 -19.98 30.17
C ALA A 565 -5.47 -18.58 29.76
N TRP A 566 -6.07 -17.56 30.35
CA TRP A 566 -5.65 -16.17 30.21
C TRP A 566 -5.83 -15.50 31.57
N CYS A 567 -4.72 -15.11 32.16
CA CYS A 567 -4.72 -14.43 33.45
C CYS A 567 -4.45 -12.94 33.27
N LYS A 568 -5.12 -12.11 34.04
CA LYS A 568 -4.97 -10.65 34.10
C LYS A 568 -4.64 -10.28 35.53
N TRP A 569 -3.50 -9.66 35.73
CA TRP A 569 -3.04 -9.17 37.03
C TRP A 569 -3.02 -7.63 37.01
N PRO A 570 -3.99 -6.98 37.69
CA PRO A 570 -3.91 -5.55 37.92
C PRO A 570 -2.72 -5.24 38.85
N ILE A 571 -1.84 -4.35 38.39
CA ILE A 571 -0.70 -3.86 39.17
C ILE A 571 -1.24 -3.08 40.37
N GLY A 572 -0.77 -3.43 41.58
CA GLY A 572 -1.28 -2.91 42.86
C GLY A 572 -2.39 -3.76 43.50
N SER A 573 -2.80 -4.86 42.87
CA SER A 573 -3.76 -5.82 43.42
C SER A 573 -3.08 -7.12 43.85
N ASP A 574 -3.46 -7.65 45.00
CA ASP A 574 -3.08 -9.01 45.43
C ASP A 574 -3.77 -10.10 44.62
N ASN A 575 -4.86 -9.73 43.94
CA ASN A 575 -5.74 -10.64 43.21
C ASN A 575 -5.51 -10.57 41.69
N LEU A 576 -5.57 -11.74 41.07
CA LEU A 576 -5.51 -11.98 39.64
C LEU A 576 -6.85 -12.51 39.14
N HIS A 577 -7.27 -12.07 37.95
CA HIS A 577 -8.46 -12.57 37.28
C HIS A 577 -8.06 -13.56 36.20
N ILE A 578 -8.49 -14.81 36.32
CA ILE A 578 -8.18 -15.87 35.37
C ILE A 578 -9.44 -16.31 34.63
N VAL A 579 -9.33 -16.39 33.30
CA VAL A 579 -10.28 -17.06 32.42
C VAL A 579 -9.62 -18.32 31.90
N TYR A 580 -10.24 -19.47 32.09
CA TYR A 580 -9.65 -20.76 31.71
C TYR A 580 -10.73 -21.68 31.17
N GLY A 581 -10.37 -22.61 30.28
CA GLY A 581 -11.35 -23.41 29.59
C GLY A 581 -10.82 -24.75 29.10
N LYS A 582 -11.75 -25.69 28.94
CA LYS A 582 -11.50 -27.05 28.45
C LYS A 582 -12.57 -27.42 27.43
N ARG A 583 -12.31 -28.44 26.62
CA ARG A 583 -13.29 -28.94 25.65
C ARG A 583 -14.54 -29.48 26.35
N ALA A 584 -15.70 -29.19 25.78
CA ALA A 584 -16.97 -29.79 26.19
C ALA A 584 -16.99 -31.28 25.80
N SER A 585 -17.43 -32.17 26.69
CA SER A 585 -17.61 -33.59 26.38
C SER A 585 -18.77 -33.81 25.40
N ALA A 586 -18.62 -34.72 24.44
CA ALA A 586 -19.61 -34.99 23.38
C ALA A 586 -20.93 -35.61 23.87
N GLU A 587 -20.99 -36.10 25.12
CA GLU A 587 -22.22 -36.60 25.74
C GLU A 587 -22.91 -35.50 26.54
N GLY A 588 -23.83 -34.79 25.89
CA GLY A 588 -24.62 -33.75 26.56
C GLY A 588 -25.44 -32.90 25.60
N GLN A 589 -26.41 -33.50 24.91
CA GLN A 589 -27.55 -32.71 24.44
C GLN A 589 -28.27 -32.12 25.66
N GLY A 590 -28.24 -30.78 25.79
CA GLY A 590 -29.07 -30.05 26.73
C GLY A 590 -28.52 -30.01 28.16
N PHE A 591 -28.44 -28.79 28.68
CA PHE A 591 -28.23 -28.43 30.08
C PHE A 591 -28.78 -29.44 31.10
N PRO A 592 -27.95 -29.79 32.10
CA PRO A 592 -28.43 -29.69 33.48
C PRO A 592 -27.36 -29.15 34.44
N PHE A 593 -27.82 -28.45 35.48
CA PHE A 593 -27.09 -27.86 36.61
C PHE A 593 -26.61 -26.41 36.45
N ILE A 594 -27.59 -25.51 36.50
CA ILE A 594 -27.47 -24.32 37.36
C ILE A 594 -27.32 -24.84 38.80
N ALA A 595 -26.09 -24.92 39.28
CA ALA A 595 -25.79 -25.04 40.69
C ALA A 595 -25.28 -23.67 41.20
N ARG A 596 -25.95 -23.21 42.26
CA ARG A 596 -25.89 -21.89 42.89
C ARG A 596 -24.47 -21.34 43.04
N GLY A 597 -24.24 -20.11 42.53
CA GLY A 597 -23.17 -19.24 43.04
C GLY A 597 -22.21 -18.61 42.02
N MET A 598 -22.27 -18.96 40.74
CA MET A 598 -21.41 -18.36 39.71
C MET A 598 -22.18 -17.39 38.82
N GLU A 599 -21.72 -16.14 38.73
CA GLU A 599 -22.25 -15.14 37.78
C GLU A 599 -21.83 -15.52 36.35
N GLN A 600 -22.83 -15.97 35.58
CA GLN A 600 -22.93 -16.13 34.12
C GLN A 600 -21.81 -16.83 33.32
N PRO A 601 -22.13 -17.86 32.49
CA PRO A 601 -21.22 -18.36 31.47
C PRO A 601 -21.02 -17.33 30.35
N TYR A 602 -19.76 -16.92 30.13
CA TYR A 602 -19.35 -16.11 28.98
C TYR A 602 -18.87 -17.01 27.85
N TRP A 603 -19.53 -16.93 26.69
CA TRP A 603 -19.13 -17.64 25.48
C TRP A 603 -18.10 -16.80 24.71
N TYR A 604 -16.84 -17.24 24.64
CA TYR A 604 -15.91 -16.73 23.64
C TYR A 604 -16.16 -17.51 22.34
N GLY A 605 -16.94 -16.92 21.42
CA GLY A 605 -17.12 -17.45 20.08
C GLY A 605 -15.81 -17.33 19.30
N LEU A 606 -15.09 -18.45 19.13
CA LEU A 606 -13.95 -18.54 18.20
C LEU A 606 -14.40 -18.75 16.74
N LEU A 607 -15.63 -18.33 16.40
CA LEU A 607 -16.21 -18.36 15.05
C LEU A 607 -16.99 -17.06 14.77
N PRO A 608 -17.13 -16.65 13.50
CA PRO A 608 -18.08 -15.61 13.13
C PRO A 608 -19.51 -16.09 13.44
N ASP A 609 -20.31 -15.23 14.08
CA ASP A 609 -21.70 -15.51 14.40
C ASP A 609 -22.50 -15.96 13.15
N PRO A 610 -23.49 -16.86 13.30
CA PRO A 610 -24.45 -17.14 12.24
C PRO A 610 -25.17 -15.85 11.80
N PRO A 611 -25.61 -15.75 10.53
CA PRO A 611 -26.05 -14.50 9.88
C PRO A 611 -27.28 -13.80 10.51
N SER A 612 -27.85 -14.30 11.60
CA SER A 612 -29.03 -13.75 12.27
C SER A 612 -28.81 -13.28 13.71
N ALA A 613 -27.60 -13.37 14.28
CA ALA A 613 -27.33 -12.82 15.61
C ALA A 613 -26.87 -11.36 15.50
N THR A 614 -27.57 -10.49 16.23
CA THR A 614 -27.34 -9.05 16.32
C THR A 614 -25.87 -8.76 16.62
N ARG A 615 -25.21 -8.04 15.71
CA ARG A 615 -23.81 -7.60 15.80
C ARG A 615 -23.51 -7.03 17.19
N VAL A 616 -22.71 -7.74 17.98
CA VAL A 616 -21.87 -7.09 18.99
C VAL A 616 -20.52 -6.85 18.30
N PRO A 617 -20.15 -5.59 18.02
CA PRO A 617 -18.89 -5.30 17.34
C PRO A 617 -17.74 -5.65 18.29
N LEU A 618 -17.02 -6.74 17.99
CA LEU A 618 -15.70 -7.01 18.55
C LEU A 618 -14.72 -5.99 17.94
N PHE A 619 -14.59 -4.87 18.66
CA PHE A 619 -13.66 -3.75 18.45
C PHE A 619 -13.90 -2.88 17.20
N GLU A 620 -15.05 -2.23 17.16
CA GLU A 620 -15.06 -0.80 16.79
C GLU A 620 -14.93 0.00 18.10
N ARG A 621 -13.71 0.41 18.42
CA ARG A 621 -13.52 1.67 19.15
C ARG A 621 -13.07 2.68 18.12
N ASP A 622 -13.78 3.80 18.08
CA ASP A 622 -13.38 5.01 17.38
C ASP A 622 -11.86 5.22 17.46
N ALA A 623 -11.23 5.34 16.30
CA ALA A 623 -9.81 5.59 16.15
C ALA A 623 -9.45 7.01 16.65
N GLN A 624 -9.33 7.16 17.96
CA GLN A 624 -8.55 8.22 18.60
C GLN A 624 -7.52 7.68 19.60
N VAL A 625 -7.66 6.43 20.07
CA VAL A 625 -6.81 5.85 21.11
C VAL A 625 -5.81 4.85 20.52
N ARG A 626 -4.55 5.27 20.40
CA ARG A 626 -3.46 4.39 19.95
C ARG A 626 -3.06 3.44 21.06
N SER A 627 -2.99 2.14 20.79
CA SER A 627 -2.54 1.13 21.75
C SER A 627 -1.22 0.47 21.35
N MET A 628 -0.40 0.12 22.34
CA MET A 628 0.84 -0.62 22.16
C MET A 628 0.92 -1.76 23.16
N SER A 629 1.69 -2.79 22.81
CA SER A 629 1.92 -3.92 23.71
C SER A 629 3.32 -4.49 23.52
N ALA A 630 3.95 -4.84 24.64
CA ALA A 630 5.22 -5.54 24.72
C ALA A 630 4.96 -6.89 25.41
N GLN A 631 5.56 -7.97 24.91
CA GLN A 631 5.33 -9.31 25.45
C GLN A 631 6.60 -10.14 25.38
N TYR A 632 6.90 -10.81 26.49
CA TYR A 632 8.02 -11.74 26.62
C TYR A 632 7.54 -13.06 27.20
N ALA A 633 8.03 -14.16 26.63
CA ALA A 633 7.78 -15.51 27.11
C ALA A 633 8.93 -15.99 28.00
N PHE A 634 8.56 -16.66 29.08
CA PHE A 634 9.48 -17.22 30.07
C PHE A 634 9.16 -18.69 30.30
N ALA A 635 10.12 -19.45 30.86
CA ALA A 635 9.85 -20.80 31.29
C ALA A 635 8.79 -20.78 32.40
N GLY A 636 7.83 -21.70 32.36
CA GLY A 636 6.75 -21.77 33.35
C GLY A 636 7.28 -21.98 34.78
N SER A 637 8.44 -22.64 34.93
CA SER A 637 9.13 -22.82 36.20
C SER A 637 9.64 -21.52 36.82
N GLN A 638 9.85 -20.47 36.02
CA GLN A 638 10.30 -19.16 36.51
C GLN A 638 9.13 -18.29 37.05
N LEU A 639 7.88 -18.67 36.80
CA LEU A 639 6.71 -17.85 37.12
C LEU A 639 6.65 -17.37 38.59
N PRO A 640 6.92 -18.22 39.61
CA PRO A 640 6.91 -17.77 41.01
C PRO A 640 7.92 -16.66 41.29
N GLU A 641 9.15 -16.82 40.78
CA GLU A 641 10.23 -15.84 40.95
C GLU A 641 9.92 -14.56 40.17
N LEU A 642 9.44 -14.68 38.93
CA LEU A 642 9.04 -13.54 38.09
C LEU A 642 7.97 -12.69 38.76
N MET A 643 6.92 -13.31 39.32
CA MET A 643 5.84 -12.57 39.99
C MET A 643 6.34 -11.86 41.24
N THR A 644 7.17 -12.52 42.04
CA THR A 644 7.77 -11.92 43.25
C THR A 644 8.65 -10.74 42.89
N GLN A 645 9.56 -10.92 41.93
CA GLN A 645 10.50 -9.88 41.49
C GLN A 645 9.81 -8.75 40.74
N LEU A 646 8.72 -9.01 40.01
CA LEU A 646 7.89 -7.97 39.42
C LEU A 646 7.23 -7.15 40.52
N HIS A 647 6.52 -7.79 41.46
CA HIS A 647 5.84 -7.13 42.56
C HIS A 647 6.77 -6.19 43.34
N ASP A 648 7.99 -6.64 43.64
CA ASP A 648 8.98 -5.88 44.42
C ASP A 648 9.77 -4.84 43.59
N SER A 649 9.54 -4.79 42.27
CA SER A 649 10.27 -3.87 41.39
C SER A 649 9.69 -2.45 41.40
N PRO A 650 10.52 -1.41 41.16
CA PRO A 650 10.03 -0.05 40.94
C PRO A 650 8.97 0.04 39.84
N PHE A 651 9.09 -0.80 38.81
CA PHE A 651 8.13 -0.87 37.71
C PHE A 651 6.71 -1.12 38.21
N PHE A 652 6.51 -1.98 39.22
CA PHE A 652 5.18 -2.31 39.73
C PHE A 652 4.56 -1.11 40.45
N GLY A 653 5.30 -0.44 41.32
CA GLY A 653 4.81 0.79 41.97
C GLY A 653 4.51 1.92 40.98
N GLU A 654 5.37 2.13 39.98
CA GLU A 654 5.22 3.20 38.99
C GLU A 654 4.06 2.98 37.99
N ASN A 655 3.52 1.77 37.93
CA ASN A 655 2.51 1.36 36.95
C ASN A 655 1.22 0.86 37.60
N GLU A 656 0.93 1.26 38.85
CA GLU A 656 -0.30 0.95 39.56
C GLU A 656 -1.56 1.24 38.72
N GLY A 657 -2.52 0.32 38.77
CA GLY A 657 -3.77 0.38 37.98
C GLY A 657 -3.67 -0.14 36.55
N ARG A 658 -2.47 -0.51 36.05
CA ARG A 658 -2.31 -1.20 34.77
C ARG A 658 -2.54 -2.70 34.90
N ILE A 659 -2.65 -3.40 33.77
CA ILE A 659 -2.89 -4.85 33.74
C ILE A 659 -1.73 -5.54 33.03
N LEU A 660 -1.12 -6.50 33.72
CA LEU A 660 -0.27 -7.51 33.11
C LEU A 660 -1.12 -8.71 32.70
N GLU A 661 -0.94 -9.19 31.47
CA GLU A 661 -1.66 -10.34 30.94
C GLU A 661 -0.72 -11.54 30.83
N PHE A 662 -1.08 -12.67 31.43
CA PHE A 662 -0.30 -13.90 31.32
C PHE A 662 -1.00 -14.85 30.35
N LYS A 663 -0.28 -15.24 29.31
CA LYS A 663 -0.73 -16.17 28.27
C LYS A 663 0.15 -17.40 28.29
N TYR A 664 -0.43 -18.54 27.96
CA TYR A 664 0.22 -19.84 28.09
C TYR A 664 0.55 -20.38 26.70
N LEU A 665 1.70 -21.05 26.57
CA LEU A 665 2.12 -21.73 25.35
C LEU A 665 2.83 -23.04 25.68
N ARG A 666 2.43 -24.11 24.99
CA ARG A 666 3.14 -25.40 25.07
C ARG A 666 4.42 -25.34 24.23
N GLY A 667 5.51 -25.90 24.76
CA GLY A 667 6.73 -26.12 23.98
C GLY A 667 6.63 -27.36 23.11
N GLU A 668 6.99 -27.21 21.84
CA GLU A 668 6.91 -28.31 20.87
C GLU A 668 8.23 -28.56 20.13
N GLY A 669 9.26 -27.74 20.39
CA GLY A 669 10.57 -27.84 19.73
C GLY A 669 10.52 -27.58 18.21
N LYS A 670 9.45 -26.97 17.72
CA LYS A 670 9.16 -26.83 16.28
C LYS A 670 9.77 -25.57 15.64
N SER A 671 10.29 -24.63 16.41
CA SER A 671 10.99 -23.43 15.90
C SER A 671 12.24 -23.09 16.70
N MET A 672 13.25 -22.50 16.05
CA MET A 672 14.53 -22.10 16.70
C MET A 672 14.44 -20.77 17.44
N LEU A 673 13.67 -19.81 16.89
CA LEU A 673 13.48 -18.46 17.46
C LEU A 673 12.06 -18.23 17.99
N GLY A 674 11.31 -19.31 18.25
CA GLY A 674 9.96 -19.21 18.80
C GLY A 674 9.98 -18.78 20.27
N PRO A 675 8.95 -18.06 20.76
CA PRO A 675 8.86 -17.68 22.18
C PRO A 675 8.65 -18.90 23.12
N ASN A 676 8.23 -20.05 22.59
CA ASN A 676 7.83 -21.25 23.32
C ASN A 676 8.87 -22.40 23.27
N ILE A 677 10.14 -22.12 23.57
CA ILE A 677 11.18 -23.16 23.54
C ILE A 677 11.14 -24.13 24.73
N ASP A 678 10.63 -23.70 25.89
CA ASP A 678 10.53 -24.53 27.09
C ASP A 678 9.28 -25.43 27.04
N GLU A 679 9.23 -26.52 27.80
CA GLU A 679 8.07 -27.43 27.79
C GLU A 679 6.74 -26.71 28.12
N ARG A 680 6.79 -25.78 29.07
CA ARG A 680 5.69 -24.93 29.51
C ARG A 680 6.19 -23.50 29.50
N ASN A 681 5.49 -22.60 28.82
CA ASN A 681 5.86 -21.18 28.74
C ASN A 681 4.72 -20.30 29.20
N VAL A 682 5.08 -19.20 29.86
CA VAL A 682 4.17 -18.12 30.22
C VAL A 682 4.65 -16.83 29.58
N ALA A 683 3.84 -16.28 28.69
CA ALA A 683 4.05 -15.01 28.02
C ALA A 683 3.36 -13.88 28.78
N ILE A 684 4.17 -13.02 29.39
CA ILE A 684 3.70 -11.84 30.12
C ILE A 684 3.61 -10.68 29.13
N ASN A 685 2.42 -10.11 29.00
CA ASN A 685 2.12 -8.99 28.10
C ASN A 685 1.74 -7.75 28.91
N LEU A 686 2.42 -6.64 28.63
CA LEU A 686 2.05 -5.30 29.08
C LEU A 686 1.33 -4.59 27.94
N ALA A 687 0.07 -4.21 28.15
CA ALA A 687 -0.71 -3.43 27.19
C ALA A 687 -0.86 -1.97 27.66
N TRP A 688 -0.78 -1.02 26.72
CA TRP A 688 -0.84 0.41 26.98
C TRP A 688 -1.74 1.12 25.98
N ALA A 689 -2.76 1.85 26.45
CA ALA A 689 -3.74 2.53 25.61
C ALA A 689 -3.83 4.05 25.82
N GLU A 690 -2.84 4.70 26.43
CA GLU A 690 -2.92 6.16 26.74
C GLU A 690 -2.17 7.06 25.75
N ILE A 691 -2.56 8.35 25.76
CA ILE A 691 -2.09 9.44 24.86
C ILE A 691 -0.68 9.93 25.19
N ASP A 692 -0.21 9.80 26.46
CA ASP A 692 1.12 10.25 26.86
C ASP A 692 2.22 9.30 26.38
N ARG A 693 2.97 9.74 25.36
CA ARG A 693 4.07 8.96 24.76
C ARG A 693 5.26 8.77 25.69
N SER A 694 5.55 9.73 26.58
CA SER A 694 6.75 9.69 27.42
C SER A 694 6.65 8.60 28.49
N ARG A 695 5.55 8.57 29.23
CA ARG A 695 5.27 7.52 30.24
C ARG A 695 5.20 6.13 29.62
N ARG A 696 4.65 6.02 28.41
CA ARG A 696 4.56 4.77 27.66
C ARG A 696 5.94 4.18 27.36
N THR A 697 6.89 5.00 26.89
CA THR A 697 8.24 4.53 26.57
C THR A 697 8.96 4.07 27.84
N THR A 698 8.94 4.85 28.91
CA THR A 698 9.60 4.49 30.18
C THR A 698 9.09 3.16 30.75
N ALA A 699 7.78 2.90 30.67
CA ALA A 699 7.22 1.65 31.17
C ALA A 699 7.61 0.43 30.32
N PHE A 700 7.62 0.56 28.98
CA PHE A 700 8.07 -0.54 28.12
C PHE A 700 9.57 -0.80 28.28
N ASP A 701 10.39 0.24 28.39
CA ASP A 701 11.84 0.10 28.61
C ASP A 701 12.12 -0.62 29.94
N SER A 702 11.40 -0.24 31.02
CA SER A 702 11.53 -0.87 32.33
C SER A 702 11.06 -2.33 32.33
N PHE A 703 9.96 -2.62 31.63
CA PHE A 703 9.46 -3.98 31.46
C PHE A 703 10.41 -4.85 30.63
N GLU A 704 10.98 -4.32 29.55
CA GLU A 704 11.97 -5.02 28.72
C GLU A 704 13.27 -5.26 29.50
N GLN A 705 13.77 -4.29 30.26
CA GLN A 705 14.92 -4.48 31.16
C GLN A 705 14.65 -5.59 32.19
N PHE A 706 13.45 -5.61 32.77
CA PHE A 706 13.04 -6.70 33.64
C PHE A 706 13.09 -8.04 32.90
N ALA A 707 12.47 -8.13 31.72
CA ALA A 707 12.42 -9.36 30.94
C ALA A 707 13.83 -9.86 30.54
N HIS A 708 14.75 -8.95 30.22
CA HIS A 708 16.12 -9.29 29.85
C HIS A 708 16.89 -9.98 30.98
N ARG A 709 16.67 -9.58 32.25
CA ARG A 709 17.32 -10.21 33.42
C ARG A 709 16.96 -11.69 33.58
N PHE A 710 15.79 -12.09 33.09
CA PHE A 710 15.30 -13.47 33.15
C PHE A 710 15.40 -14.20 31.82
N HIS A 711 16.17 -13.66 30.86
CA HIS A 711 16.31 -14.21 29.51
C HIS A 711 14.97 -14.43 28.79
N GLY A 712 14.00 -13.54 29.04
CA GLY A 712 12.68 -13.60 28.41
C GLY A 712 12.79 -13.56 26.88
N ARG A 713 11.91 -14.26 26.18
CA ARG A 713 11.94 -14.30 24.70
C ARG A 713 10.89 -13.37 24.14
N PRO A 714 11.23 -12.40 23.29
CA PRO A 714 10.26 -11.46 22.75
C PRO A 714 9.21 -12.19 21.90
N HIS A 715 7.97 -11.72 21.96
CA HIS A 715 7.07 -11.92 20.84
C HIS A 715 7.51 -10.97 19.71
N TRP A 716 8.09 -11.49 18.63
CA TRP A 716 8.69 -10.68 17.55
C TRP A 716 7.74 -9.70 16.84
N GLY A 717 6.42 -9.92 16.92
CA GLY A 717 5.39 -9.01 16.43
C GLY A 717 4.96 -7.89 17.41
N LYS A 718 5.46 -7.89 18.65
CA LYS A 718 5.16 -6.92 19.71
C LYS A 718 6.31 -5.94 19.87
N HIS A 719 6.07 -4.86 20.63
CA HIS A 719 7.12 -3.88 20.88
C HIS A 719 8.29 -4.51 21.66
N HIS A 720 9.50 -4.28 21.16
CA HIS A 720 10.79 -4.58 21.78
C HIS A 720 11.86 -3.67 21.18
N THR A 721 12.94 -3.42 21.91
CA THR A 721 14.14 -2.68 21.47
C THR A 721 15.36 -3.59 21.31
N ILE A 722 15.13 -4.91 21.22
CA ILE A 722 16.20 -5.89 20.99
C ILE A 722 16.92 -5.61 19.67
N HIS A 723 18.17 -5.18 19.83
CA HIS A 723 19.12 -4.99 18.76
C HIS A 723 20.43 -5.77 19.05
N ASP A 724 20.76 -6.10 20.29
CA ASP A 724 22.01 -6.80 20.60
C ASP A 724 21.92 -8.30 20.28
N GLU A 725 22.74 -8.77 19.34
CA GLU A 725 22.84 -10.19 18.98
C GLU A 725 23.20 -11.07 20.19
N ARG A 726 23.99 -10.55 21.13
CA ARG A 726 24.40 -11.28 22.33
C ARG A 726 23.19 -11.63 23.20
N TYR A 727 22.20 -10.74 23.26
CA TYR A 727 20.97 -11.02 23.96
C TYR A 727 20.14 -12.09 23.24
N VAL A 728 20.04 -12.01 21.91
CA VAL A 728 19.35 -13.03 21.12
C VAL A 728 20.01 -14.40 21.31
N ALA A 729 21.34 -14.47 21.31
CA ALA A 729 22.10 -15.69 21.58
C ALA A 729 21.89 -16.26 23.00
N GLN A 730 21.65 -15.39 23.99
CA GLN A 730 21.33 -15.80 25.36
C GLN A 730 19.88 -16.28 25.50
N ALA A 731 18.93 -15.60 24.87
CA ALA A 731 17.50 -15.91 24.96
C ALA A 731 17.10 -17.13 24.10
N PHE A 732 17.84 -17.39 23.01
CA PHE A 732 17.59 -18.46 22.06
C PHE A 732 18.83 -19.35 21.92
N PRO A 733 18.86 -20.53 22.58
CA PRO A 733 20.03 -21.42 22.59
C PRO A 733 20.51 -21.87 21.20
N GLU A 734 19.61 -21.87 20.21
CA GLU A 734 19.91 -22.30 18.83
C GLU A 734 20.29 -21.15 17.90
N TRP A 735 20.49 -19.94 18.43
CA TRP A 735 20.85 -18.75 17.65
C TRP A 735 22.07 -18.98 16.74
N ASN A 736 23.13 -19.59 17.26
CA ASN A 736 24.35 -19.82 16.48
C ASN A 736 24.08 -20.71 15.27
N ARG A 737 23.31 -21.79 15.45
CA ARG A 737 22.93 -22.67 14.35
C ARG A 737 21.99 -21.98 13.36
N PHE A 738 21.03 -21.20 13.85
CA PHE A 738 20.17 -20.37 12.99
C PHE A 738 20.99 -19.39 12.14
N SER A 739 22.01 -18.75 12.73
CA SER A 739 22.89 -17.79 12.07
C SER A 739 23.73 -18.45 10.97
N GLU A 740 24.20 -19.69 11.19
CA GLU A 740 24.87 -20.50 10.15
C GLU A 740 23.93 -20.78 8.97
N LEU A 741 22.73 -21.32 9.25
CA LEU A 741 21.73 -21.63 8.21
C LEU A 741 21.33 -20.38 7.41
N ARG A 742 21.24 -19.22 8.08
CA ARG A 742 21.02 -17.93 7.42
C ARG A 742 22.15 -17.61 6.44
N LYS A 743 23.41 -17.75 6.85
CA LYS A 743 24.57 -17.49 5.98
C LYS A 743 24.64 -18.45 4.80
N GLU A 744 24.20 -19.69 4.98
CA GLU A 744 24.08 -20.68 3.90
C GLU A 744 23.02 -20.28 2.87
N LEU A 745 21.84 -19.82 3.31
CA LEU A 745 20.72 -19.45 2.43
C LEU A 745 20.82 -18.04 1.82
N ASP A 746 21.48 -17.12 2.51
CA ASP A 746 21.66 -15.72 2.11
C ASP A 746 23.13 -15.29 2.30
N PRO A 747 24.06 -15.81 1.48
CA PRO A 747 25.48 -15.48 1.59
C PRO A 747 25.77 -14.00 1.29
N ALA A 748 24.88 -13.33 0.55
CA ALA A 748 24.98 -11.89 0.28
C ALA A 748 24.46 -11.03 1.45
N GLY A 749 23.78 -11.61 2.43
CA GLY A 749 23.26 -10.94 3.62
C GLY A 749 22.21 -9.87 3.31
N ILE A 750 21.40 -10.06 2.25
CA ILE A 750 20.39 -9.08 1.86
C ILE A 750 19.21 -9.04 2.85
N PHE A 751 18.83 -10.16 3.47
CA PHE A 751 17.73 -10.24 4.43
C PHE A 751 18.18 -9.90 5.85
N LYS A 752 18.73 -8.70 6.03
CA LYS A 752 19.23 -8.21 7.32
C LYS A 752 18.29 -7.23 7.99
N ILE A 753 18.12 -7.36 9.31
CA ILE A 753 17.43 -6.37 10.13
C ILE A 753 18.33 -5.13 10.22
N GLN A 754 17.79 -3.95 9.89
CA GLN A 754 18.57 -2.72 9.87
C GLN A 754 18.96 -2.29 11.28
N GLY A 755 20.19 -1.81 11.44
CA GLY A 755 20.70 -1.29 12.69
C GLY A 755 21.32 -2.34 13.62
N GLN A 756 21.17 -3.66 13.37
CA GLN A 756 21.82 -4.68 14.22
C GLN A 756 21.52 -6.17 13.88
N TRP A 757 22.21 -7.06 14.61
CA TRP A 757 22.26 -8.55 14.61
C TRP A 757 23.42 -9.19 13.85
N MET A 758 24.54 -8.47 13.58
CA MET A 758 25.85 -9.07 13.23
C MET A 758 26.99 -8.09 13.52
N THR A 759 28.04 -8.59 14.19
CA THR A 759 29.42 -8.42 13.70
C THR A 759 29.72 -9.46 12.64
#